data_AF-A0A8T2JH56-F1
#
_entry.id   AF-A0A8T2JH56-F1
#
_cell.length_a   1.000
_cell.length_b   1.000
_cell.length_c   1.000
_cell.angle_alpha   90.00
_cell.angle_beta   90.00
_cell.angle_gamma   90.00
#
_symmetry.space_group_name_H-M   'P 1'
#
loop_
_entity.id
_entity.type
_entity.pdbx_description
1 polymer ?
#
loop_
_entity_poly.entity_id
_entity_poly.type
_entity_poly.pdbx_seq_one_letter_code
_entity_poly.pdbx_strand_id
1 'polypeptide(L)'
;MDNKMTEKQRLDKPKIRNSKKNNRPNTTLKFLMQRFLPVFIYRVLSSDVKEYCLAKVFLGAGFGLILSIGIYFLLIEELPLNRQIKDGIFFAFVGTFTLGWVTSTYFRCTSIMIFTYILEKRWNAFAAFLAVGAITSGPVANVKDNLGEVVTCFGCTAEMTVNHTKMIFNSMMEPVKTVFKRLAQNVKNIGKNSKNLTGAFDGVKDQVVGTSGYDTKKEKEQEKEEIKLNNGKPLNTQKKFKLKTLLRCEKIFEKGVSACHDWFDDKHADCMRILVVPVFADLFCLPMKLKFICGIQYLMLPFCHKHMPIDEKFGEVFDDMNEGISELKQNISMELIIKHQDTVLANISLGSSQKGLKDDVKEDIKQENSQFQVLIGIVNTCKSFLFLLFFLSAFGYINKYNSDIRHDNLYITRYFRQIDARRRKMGKIYLLPLKKGERNEVIFPLKLAFQAPEFKPVAMVLLKNGMFIIALLLICYLDYVMYHLITIVTRHALITHTFSVCLPTPKFMTASEYIWLFVIMAWLLVAPIVQSYLNRIRRVVAAFYFPKMEKRRVLHLYNEWLRRRKDFLNIKRKSIIINARKRRSFINSWPGKLFEKFKWLRLFDKRHCVVCNDKETKESYICKTPDCETVYCQICWKDVKRCCVACLPYDEFG
;
A
#
# COMPACT_ATOMS: atom_id res chain seq x y z
N MET A 1 -87.24 -31.99 27.86
CA MET A 1 -88.31 -31.67 28.81
C MET A 1 -87.93 -30.43 29.57
N ASP A 2 -88.88 -29.51 29.60
CA ASP A 2 -88.76 -28.08 29.85
C ASP A 2 -88.16 -27.70 31.21
N ASN A 3 -87.44 -26.57 31.23
CA ASN A 3 -87.61 -25.68 32.36
C ASN A 3 -87.46 -24.20 31.98
N LYS A 4 -88.38 -23.43 32.54
CA LYS A 4 -88.74 -22.04 32.28
C LYS A 4 -87.57 -21.09 32.48
N MET A 5 -87.42 -20.12 31.58
CA MET A 5 -86.64 -18.91 31.83
C MET A 5 -87.53 -17.69 31.59
N THR A 6 -87.60 -16.87 32.63
CA THR A 6 -88.58 -15.83 32.91
C THR A 6 -88.50 -14.60 32.00
N GLU A 7 -89.66 -13.97 31.82
CA GLU A 7 -90.00 -12.86 30.91
C GLU A 7 -89.36 -11.50 31.24
N LYS A 8 -88.24 -11.47 31.98
CA LYS A 8 -87.57 -10.23 32.43
C LYS A 8 -86.35 -9.82 31.60
N GLN A 9 -86.01 -10.56 30.54
CA GLN A 9 -84.87 -10.28 29.65
C GLN A 9 -85.25 -9.65 28.29
N ARG A 10 -86.53 -9.27 28.07
CA ARG A 10 -86.98 -8.68 26.80
C ARG A 10 -86.99 -7.14 26.75
N LEU A 11 -86.69 -6.45 27.85
CA LEU A 11 -86.65 -4.99 27.94
C LEU A 11 -85.24 -4.53 28.32
N ASP A 12 -84.33 -4.53 27.36
CA ASP A 12 -83.16 -3.62 27.26
C ASP A 12 -82.36 -3.94 25.98
N LYS A 13 -83.03 -3.87 24.84
CA LYS A 13 -82.32 -3.67 23.56
C LYS A 13 -82.06 -2.17 23.42
N PRO A 14 -80.81 -1.69 23.41
CA PRO A 14 -80.54 -0.30 23.12
C PRO A 14 -81.00 -0.01 21.69
N LYS A 15 -82.01 0.84 21.55
CA LYS A 15 -82.45 1.43 20.28
C LYS A 15 -81.23 2.03 19.60
N ILE A 16 -80.72 1.36 18.56
CA ILE A 16 -79.75 1.93 17.64
C ILE A 16 -80.51 3.00 16.85
N ARG A 17 -80.52 4.23 17.38
CA ARG A 17 -80.89 5.42 16.62
C ARG A 17 -79.94 5.51 15.44
N ASN A 18 -80.48 5.50 14.23
CA ASN A 18 -79.79 5.85 13.00
C ASN A 18 -79.23 7.28 13.11
N SER A 19 -78.05 7.42 13.72
CA SER A 19 -77.30 8.67 13.62
C SER A 19 -76.75 8.73 12.20
N LYS A 20 -77.16 9.75 11.43
CA LYS A 20 -76.52 10.17 10.19
C LYS A 20 -75.00 9.96 10.33
N LYS A 21 -74.47 9.10 9.46
CA LYS A 21 -73.09 8.64 9.41
C LYS A 21 -72.19 9.86 9.21
N ASN A 22 -71.75 10.47 10.31
CA ASN A 22 -70.81 11.57 10.26
C ASN A 22 -69.49 10.97 9.73
N ASN A 23 -69.20 11.23 8.46
CA ASN A 23 -68.08 10.71 7.68
C ASN A 23 -66.73 11.26 8.19
N ARG A 24 -66.38 11.01 9.45
CA ARG A 24 -65.00 11.19 9.90
C ARG A 24 -64.16 10.03 9.37
N PRO A 25 -63.01 10.28 8.72
CA PRO A 25 -62.17 9.20 8.20
C PRO A 25 -61.80 8.24 9.35
N ASN A 26 -62.06 6.95 9.15
CA ASN A 26 -61.85 5.90 10.18
C ASN A 26 -60.38 5.53 10.37
N THR A 27 -59.50 6.00 9.49
CA THR A 27 -58.04 5.81 9.57
C THR A 27 -57.33 7.13 9.31
N THR A 28 -56.19 7.32 9.95
CA THR A 28 -55.31 8.47 9.76
C THR A 28 -54.71 8.53 8.35
N LEU A 29 -54.57 7.37 7.69
CA LEU A 29 -54.19 7.30 6.27
C LEU A 29 -55.27 7.93 5.37
N LYS A 30 -56.56 7.66 5.62
CA LYS A 30 -57.66 8.30 4.88
C LYS A 30 -57.67 9.82 5.08
N PHE A 31 -57.32 10.29 6.27
CA PHE A 31 -57.17 11.73 6.55
C PHE A 31 -56.03 12.36 5.73
N LEU A 32 -54.86 11.71 5.67
CA LEU A 32 -53.74 12.18 4.84
C LEU A 32 -54.08 12.14 3.35
N MET A 33 -54.68 11.06 2.86
CA MET A 33 -55.09 10.94 1.46
C MET A 33 -56.09 12.02 1.06
N GLN A 34 -57.02 12.38 1.96
CA GLN A 34 -57.98 13.47 1.73
C GLN A 34 -57.29 14.84 1.64
N ARG A 35 -56.16 15.03 2.34
CA ARG A 35 -55.41 16.29 2.40
C ARG A 35 -54.49 16.49 1.19
N PHE A 36 -53.90 15.42 0.67
CA PHE A 36 -52.84 15.49 -0.35
C PHE A 36 -53.28 15.05 -1.76
N LEU A 37 -54.34 14.27 -1.91
CA LEU A 37 -54.83 13.90 -3.25
C LEU A 37 -55.92 14.84 -3.74
N PRO A 38 -56.00 15.09 -5.06
CA PRO A 38 -57.15 15.73 -5.69
C PRO A 38 -58.46 15.04 -5.27
N VAL A 39 -59.50 15.83 -5.02
CA VAL A 39 -60.79 15.37 -4.47
C VAL A 39 -61.38 14.21 -5.29
N PHE A 40 -61.23 14.25 -6.62
CA PHE A 40 -61.65 13.18 -7.52
C PHE A 40 -60.94 11.86 -7.23
N ILE A 41 -59.61 11.86 -7.13
CA ILE A 41 -58.79 10.67 -6.90
C ILE A 41 -59.04 10.10 -5.50
N TYR A 42 -59.16 10.96 -4.49
CA TYR A 42 -59.52 10.53 -3.13
C TYR A 42 -60.90 9.86 -3.08
N ARG A 43 -61.90 10.41 -3.77
CA ARG A 43 -63.28 9.88 -3.82
C ARG A 43 -63.31 8.52 -4.51
N VAL A 44 -62.56 8.35 -5.60
CA VAL A 44 -62.43 7.07 -6.32
C VAL A 44 -61.66 6.02 -5.50
N LEU A 45 -60.58 6.39 -4.80
CA LEU A 45 -59.83 5.46 -3.94
C LEU A 45 -60.61 5.06 -2.66
N SER A 46 -61.52 5.92 -2.19
CA SER A 46 -62.26 5.70 -0.94
C SER A 46 -63.63 5.02 -1.14
N SER A 47 -64.11 4.91 -2.37
CA SER A 47 -65.40 4.29 -2.73
C SER A 47 -65.34 2.76 -2.71
N ASP A 48 -66.50 2.11 -2.55
CA ASP A 48 -66.58 0.64 -2.50
C ASP A 48 -66.12 -0.02 -3.82
N VAL A 49 -65.64 -1.26 -3.76
CA VAL A 49 -65.00 -1.96 -4.91
C VAL A 49 -65.89 -1.97 -6.17
N LYS A 50 -67.21 -1.97 -5.99
CA LYS A 50 -68.19 -1.98 -7.09
C LYS A 50 -68.47 -0.60 -7.70
N GLU A 51 -68.11 0.48 -7.00
CA GLU A 51 -68.32 1.86 -7.47
C GLU A 51 -67.12 2.35 -8.27
N TYR A 52 -67.37 3.01 -9.41
CA TYR A 52 -66.35 3.58 -10.31
C TYR A 52 -65.33 2.55 -10.83
N CYS A 53 -65.80 1.36 -11.23
CA CYS A 53 -64.95 0.25 -11.69
C CYS A 53 -64.01 0.66 -12.84
N LEU A 54 -64.56 1.27 -13.90
CA LEU A 54 -63.78 1.70 -15.07
C LEU A 54 -62.69 2.72 -14.69
N ALA A 55 -63.06 3.75 -13.91
CA ALA A 55 -62.12 4.77 -13.46
C ALA A 55 -61.00 4.18 -12.59
N LYS A 56 -61.29 3.20 -11.74
CA LYS A 56 -60.30 2.48 -10.94
C LYS A 56 -59.35 1.63 -11.80
N VAL A 57 -59.87 1.03 -12.87
CA VAL A 57 -59.05 0.27 -13.83
C VAL A 57 -58.10 1.21 -14.58
N PHE A 58 -58.58 2.32 -15.15
CA PHE A 58 -57.74 3.28 -15.85
C PHE A 58 -56.71 3.96 -14.94
N LEU A 59 -57.12 4.41 -13.74
CA LEU A 59 -56.19 4.97 -12.75
C LEU A 59 -55.16 3.94 -12.28
N GLY A 60 -55.59 2.69 -12.10
CA GLY A 60 -54.70 1.58 -11.71
C GLY A 60 -53.70 1.23 -12.81
N ALA A 61 -54.14 1.16 -14.07
CA ALA A 61 -53.30 0.90 -15.23
C ALA A 61 -52.28 2.03 -15.42
N GLY A 62 -52.71 3.30 -15.34
CA GLY A 62 -51.83 4.45 -15.45
C GLY A 62 -50.77 4.47 -14.33
N PHE A 63 -51.17 4.21 -13.09
CA PHE A 63 -50.21 4.14 -11.98
C PHE A 63 -49.25 2.94 -12.13
N GLY A 64 -49.75 1.78 -12.56
CA GLY A 64 -48.93 0.60 -12.84
C GLY A 64 -47.90 0.84 -13.94
N LEU A 65 -48.26 1.61 -14.97
CA LEU A 65 -47.37 1.98 -16.08
C LEU A 65 -46.27 2.94 -15.61
N ILE A 66 -46.62 3.99 -14.88
CA ILE A 66 -45.63 4.94 -14.34
C ILE A 66 -44.66 4.23 -13.40
N LEU A 67 -45.20 3.38 -12.50
CA LEU A 67 -44.37 2.65 -11.54
C LEU A 67 -43.46 1.63 -12.24
N SER A 68 -43.93 0.94 -13.27
CA SER A 68 -43.12 -0.05 -13.99
C SER A 68 -42.00 0.59 -14.80
N ILE A 69 -42.26 1.72 -15.46
CA ILE A 69 -41.23 2.51 -16.13
C ILE A 69 -40.17 2.96 -15.12
N GLY A 70 -40.59 3.50 -13.98
CA GLY A 70 -39.66 3.91 -12.92
C GLY A 70 -38.81 2.75 -12.38
N ILE A 71 -39.41 1.59 -12.13
CA ILE A 71 -38.68 0.41 -11.65
C ILE A 71 -37.73 -0.14 -12.73
N TYR A 72 -38.12 -0.12 -14.00
CA TYR A 72 -37.28 -0.56 -15.13
C TYR A 72 -36.01 0.30 -15.23
N PHE A 73 -36.16 1.63 -15.29
CA PHE A 73 -35.00 2.53 -15.40
C PHE A 73 -34.10 2.45 -14.17
N LEU A 74 -34.68 2.23 -12.99
CA LEU A 74 -33.88 2.04 -11.79
C LEU A 74 -33.13 0.69 -11.82
N LEU A 75 -33.77 -0.43 -12.18
CA LEU A 75 -33.18 -1.76 -11.96
C LEU A 75 -32.58 -2.42 -13.21
N ILE A 76 -33.22 -2.28 -14.37
CA ILE A 76 -32.94 -3.08 -15.56
C ILE A 76 -32.05 -2.30 -16.54
N GLU A 77 -32.16 -0.97 -16.60
CA GLU A 77 -31.36 -0.16 -17.52
C GLU A 77 -29.84 -0.24 -17.22
N GLU A 78 -29.47 -0.34 -15.95
CA GLU A 78 -28.07 -0.48 -15.51
C GLU A 78 -27.45 -1.85 -15.90
N LEU A 79 -28.24 -2.81 -16.42
CA LEU A 79 -27.72 -4.12 -16.80
C LEU A 79 -26.94 -4.04 -18.13
N PRO A 80 -25.78 -4.71 -18.24
CA PRO A 80 -24.97 -4.75 -19.45
C PRO A 80 -25.56 -5.73 -20.49
N LEU A 81 -26.80 -5.47 -20.92
CA LEU A 81 -27.53 -6.26 -21.91
C LEU A 81 -27.57 -5.55 -23.27
N ASN A 82 -27.69 -6.33 -24.34
CA ASN A 82 -27.86 -5.80 -25.69
C ASN A 82 -29.15 -4.97 -25.79
N ARG A 83 -29.13 -3.89 -26.57
CA ARG A 83 -30.23 -2.92 -26.69
C ARG A 83 -31.54 -3.56 -27.16
N GLN A 84 -31.47 -4.47 -28.13
CA GLN A 84 -32.65 -5.22 -28.60
C GLN A 84 -33.29 -6.08 -27.49
N ILE A 85 -32.46 -6.71 -26.64
CA ILE A 85 -32.92 -7.51 -25.50
C ILE A 85 -33.54 -6.59 -24.44
N LYS A 86 -32.93 -5.44 -24.17
CA LYS A 86 -33.45 -4.42 -23.25
C LYS A 86 -34.83 -3.92 -23.66
N ASP A 87 -35.02 -3.63 -24.95
CA ASP A 87 -36.31 -3.18 -25.49
C ASP A 87 -37.39 -4.26 -25.32
N GLY A 88 -37.07 -5.52 -25.63
CA GLY A 88 -37.97 -6.65 -25.39
C GLY A 88 -38.36 -6.81 -23.92
N ILE A 89 -37.38 -6.74 -23.01
CA ILE A 89 -37.63 -6.78 -21.56
C ILE A 89 -38.48 -5.59 -21.11
N PHE A 90 -38.26 -4.38 -21.66
CA PHE A 90 -39.02 -3.18 -21.32
C PHE A 90 -40.52 -3.38 -21.59
N PHE A 91 -40.89 -3.77 -22.82
CA PHE A 91 -42.29 -3.96 -23.18
C PHE A 91 -42.93 -5.10 -22.39
N ALA A 92 -42.24 -6.22 -22.19
CA ALA A 92 -42.72 -7.33 -21.37
C ALA A 92 -42.92 -6.92 -19.89
N PHE A 93 -41.97 -6.17 -19.32
CA PHE A 93 -42.02 -5.71 -17.94
C PHE A 93 -43.16 -4.71 -17.71
N VAL A 94 -43.30 -3.71 -18.59
CA VAL A 94 -44.38 -2.72 -18.52
C VAL A 94 -45.74 -3.39 -18.69
N GLY A 95 -45.88 -4.29 -19.67
CA GLY A 95 -47.13 -5.04 -19.92
C GLY A 95 -47.55 -5.92 -18.74
N THR A 96 -46.62 -6.71 -18.19
CA THR A 96 -46.91 -7.56 -17.02
C THR A 96 -47.26 -6.75 -15.77
N PHE A 97 -46.56 -5.63 -15.51
CA PHE A 97 -46.85 -4.79 -14.36
C PHE A 97 -48.22 -4.09 -14.47
N THR A 98 -48.54 -3.56 -15.64
CA THR A 98 -49.83 -2.88 -15.88
C THR A 98 -51.00 -3.87 -15.75
N LEU A 99 -50.90 -5.04 -16.38
CA LEU A 99 -51.90 -6.12 -16.22
C LEU A 99 -52.01 -6.59 -14.77
N GLY A 100 -50.88 -6.79 -14.08
CA GLY A 100 -50.84 -7.16 -12.67
C GLY A 100 -51.49 -6.11 -11.77
N TRP A 101 -51.26 -4.82 -12.06
CA TRP A 101 -51.91 -3.71 -11.37
C TRP A 101 -53.41 -3.67 -11.60
N VAL A 102 -53.92 -4.01 -12.78
CA VAL A 102 -55.36 -4.04 -13.02
C VAL A 102 -56.01 -5.23 -12.32
N THR A 103 -55.37 -6.40 -12.34
CA THR A 103 -56.00 -7.68 -11.94
C THR A 103 -55.89 -8.00 -10.45
N SER A 104 -54.74 -7.75 -9.82
CA SER A 104 -54.41 -8.35 -8.51
C SER A 104 -54.08 -7.32 -7.43
N THR A 105 -54.84 -7.34 -6.32
CA THR A 105 -54.52 -6.55 -5.13
C THR A 105 -53.20 -6.97 -4.48
N TYR A 106 -52.86 -8.26 -4.58
CA TYR A 106 -51.58 -8.78 -4.14
C TYR A 106 -50.44 -8.15 -4.94
N PHE A 107 -50.54 -8.12 -6.27
CA PHE A 107 -49.53 -7.52 -7.14
C PHE A 107 -49.37 -6.01 -6.94
N ARG A 108 -50.47 -5.26 -6.77
CA ARG A 108 -50.43 -3.83 -6.41
C ARG A 108 -49.66 -3.58 -5.13
N CYS A 109 -49.90 -4.38 -4.08
CA CYS A 109 -49.16 -4.27 -2.84
C CYS A 109 -47.67 -4.61 -3.03
N THR A 110 -47.37 -5.69 -3.76
CA THR A 110 -45.98 -6.12 -4.00
C THR A 110 -45.19 -5.11 -4.78
N SER A 111 -45.75 -4.53 -5.83
CA SER A 111 -45.06 -3.52 -6.65
C SER A 111 -44.71 -2.24 -5.87
N ILE A 112 -45.62 -1.73 -5.03
CA ILE A 112 -45.30 -0.62 -4.11
C ILE A 112 -44.22 -1.05 -3.11
N MET A 113 -44.28 -2.29 -2.61
CA MET A 113 -43.26 -2.79 -1.70
C MET A 113 -41.89 -2.91 -2.37
N ILE A 114 -41.81 -3.38 -3.62
CA ILE A 114 -40.57 -3.45 -4.40
C ILE A 114 -39.92 -2.06 -4.41
N PHE A 115 -40.69 -1.02 -4.71
CA PHE A 115 -40.19 0.36 -4.66
C PHE A 115 -39.66 0.72 -3.27
N THR A 116 -40.38 0.42 -2.18
CA THR A 116 -39.88 0.68 -0.82
C THR A 116 -38.64 -0.12 -0.46
N TYR A 117 -38.50 -1.36 -0.97
CA TYR A 117 -37.32 -2.20 -0.78
C TYR A 117 -36.11 -1.69 -1.56
N ILE A 118 -36.32 -1.14 -2.77
CA ILE A 118 -35.27 -0.46 -3.52
C ILE A 118 -34.78 0.74 -2.72
N LEU A 119 -35.68 1.59 -2.23
CA LEU A 119 -35.31 2.75 -1.40
C LEU A 119 -34.62 2.33 -0.08
N GLU A 120 -35.03 1.23 0.54
CA GLU A 120 -34.46 0.74 1.80
C GLU A 120 -33.08 0.07 1.63
N LYS A 121 -32.98 -0.93 0.75
CA LYS A 121 -31.79 -1.81 0.67
C LYS A 121 -30.76 -1.29 -0.32
N ARG A 122 -31.20 -0.70 -1.44
CA ARG A 122 -30.27 -0.20 -2.45
C ARG A 122 -29.51 0.99 -1.87
N TRP A 123 -30.15 1.88 -1.12
CA TRP A 123 -29.51 3.13 -0.71
C TRP A 123 -28.36 2.95 0.27
N ASN A 124 -28.40 1.98 1.19
CA ASN A 124 -27.27 1.72 2.08
C ASN A 124 -26.10 1.01 1.38
N ALA A 125 -26.37 0.00 0.56
CA ALA A 125 -25.34 -0.70 -0.21
C ALA A 125 -24.73 0.22 -1.29
N PHE A 126 -25.59 1.02 -1.93
CA PHE A 126 -25.21 2.02 -2.91
C PHE A 126 -24.46 3.19 -2.27
N ALA A 127 -24.88 3.68 -1.09
CA ALA A 127 -24.14 4.70 -0.35
C ALA A 127 -22.75 4.21 0.05
N ALA A 128 -22.63 2.97 0.53
CA ALA A 128 -21.34 2.38 0.85
C ALA A 128 -20.48 2.22 -0.42
N PHE A 129 -21.07 1.82 -1.55
CA PHE A 129 -20.36 1.75 -2.82
C PHE A 129 -19.91 3.12 -3.33
N LEU A 130 -20.80 4.12 -3.31
CA LEU A 130 -20.48 5.49 -3.67
C LEU A 130 -19.42 6.08 -2.74
N ALA A 131 -19.45 5.73 -1.45
CA ALA A 131 -18.39 6.10 -0.51
C ALA A 131 -17.06 5.50 -0.91
N VAL A 132 -16.99 4.19 -1.21
CA VAL A 132 -15.75 3.56 -1.69
C VAL A 132 -15.27 4.21 -2.99
N GLY A 133 -16.16 4.43 -3.96
CA GLY A 133 -15.84 5.09 -5.21
C GLY A 133 -15.28 6.49 -5.00
N ALA A 134 -15.96 7.32 -4.20
CA ALA A 134 -15.54 8.69 -3.88
C ALA A 134 -14.22 8.74 -3.09
N ILE A 135 -13.98 7.77 -2.20
CA ILE A 135 -12.68 7.61 -1.51
C ILE A 135 -11.58 7.37 -2.54
N THR A 136 -11.84 6.45 -3.46
CA THR A 136 -10.83 5.97 -4.40
C THR A 136 -10.52 6.97 -5.51
N SER A 137 -11.53 7.70 -5.98
CA SER A 137 -11.38 8.70 -7.03
C SER A 137 -11.02 10.08 -6.49
N GLY A 138 -11.23 10.34 -5.20
CA GLY A 138 -10.91 11.62 -4.55
C GLY A 138 -9.65 11.50 -3.68
N PRO A 139 -9.78 11.37 -2.34
CA PRO A 139 -8.63 11.46 -1.42
C PRO A 139 -7.52 10.46 -1.70
N VAL A 140 -7.85 9.21 -2.02
CA VAL A 140 -6.82 8.19 -2.32
C VAL A 140 -6.12 8.50 -3.64
N ALA A 141 -6.85 8.98 -4.65
CA ALA A 141 -6.24 9.40 -5.91
C ALA A 141 -5.31 10.60 -5.68
N ASN A 142 -5.74 11.60 -4.91
CA ASN A 142 -4.92 12.77 -4.61
C ASN A 142 -3.67 12.42 -3.78
N VAL A 143 -3.78 11.52 -2.80
CA VAL A 143 -2.63 10.99 -2.05
C VAL A 143 -1.67 10.23 -2.97
N LYS A 144 -2.17 9.39 -3.88
CA LYS A 144 -1.32 8.69 -4.85
C LYS A 144 -0.59 9.65 -5.78
N ASP A 145 -1.28 10.69 -6.22
CA ASP A 145 -0.74 11.75 -7.06
C ASP A 145 0.36 12.53 -6.33
N ASN A 146 0.10 12.96 -5.09
CA ASN A 146 1.09 13.61 -4.23
C ASN A 146 2.29 12.69 -3.93
N LEU A 147 2.06 11.41 -3.69
CA LEU A 147 3.13 10.42 -3.52
C LEU A 147 3.99 10.29 -4.79
N GLY A 148 3.37 10.32 -5.97
CA GLY A 148 4.07 10.33 -7.25
C GLY A 148 4.98 11.55 -7.43
N GLU A 149 4.54 12.73 -6.98
CA GLU A 149 5.37 13.95 -6.94
C GLU A 149 6.54 13.81 -5.97
N VAL A 150 6.32 13.24 -4.79
CA VAL A 150 7.39 12.97 -3.81
C VAL A 150 8.44 12.00 -4.39
N VAL A 151 8.02 10.86 -4.96
CA VAL A 151 8.93 9.89 -5.58
C VAL A 151 9.71 10.53 -6.73
N THR A 152 9.07 11.39 -7.52
CA THR A 152 9.74 12.13 -8.61
C THR A 152 10.79 13.11 -8.07
N CYS A 153 10.47 13.85 -7.01
CA CYS A 153 11.40 14.75 -6.32
C CYS A 153 12.62 13.99 -5.78
N PHE A 154 12.41 12.88 -5.04
CA PHE A 154 13.50 12.08 -4.51
C PHE A 154 14.37 11.47 -5.61
N GLY A 155 13.77 10.94 -6.67
CA GLY A 155 14.50 10.40 -7.82
C GLY A 155 15.37 11.46 -8.51
N CYS A 156 14.81 12.65 -8.76
CA CYS A 156 15.54 13.78 -9.36
C CYS A 156 16.68 14.27 -8.44
N THR A 157 16.42 14.37 -7.14
CA THR A 157 17.43 14.80 -6.15
C THR A 157 18.59 13.80 -6.06
N ALA A 158 18.29 12.51 -6.09
CA ALA A 158 19.29 11.45 -6.12
C ALA A 158 20.15 11.51 -7.40
N GLU A 159 19.51 11.61 -8.58
CA GLU A 159 20.21 11.73 -9.87
C GLU A 159 21.12 12.96 -9.90
N MET A 160 20.62 14.11 -9.41
CA MET A 160 21.41 15.34 -9.31
C MET A 160 22.58 15.19 -8.34
N THR A 161 22.38 14.55 -7.19
CA THR A 161 23.44 14.29 -6.19
C THR A 161 24.54 13.41 -6.77
N VAL A 162 24.19 12.36 -7.51
CA VAL A 162 25.15 11.48 -8.19
C VAL A 162 25.92 12.25 -9.27
N ASN A 163 25.22 13.01 -10.11
CA ASN A 163 25.84 13.81 -11.17
C ASN A 163 26.79 14.87 -10.59
N HIS A 164 26.40 15.58 -9.52
CA HIS A 164 27.26 16.53 -8.83
C HIS A 164 28.47 15.85 -8.19
N THR A 165 28.28 14.71 -7.53
CA THR A 165 29.38 13.94 -6.95
C THR A 165 30.36 13.48 -8.02
N LYS A 166 29.87 13.05 -9.19
CA LYS A 166 30.70 12.69 -10.34
C LYS A 166 31.50 13.89 -10.87
N MET A 167 30.89 15.07 -10.98
CA MET A 167 31.60 16.29 -11.38
C MET A 167 32.68 16.67 -10.37
N ILE A 168 32.37 16.66 -9.07
CA ILE A 168 33.31 16.98 -7.98
C ILE A 168 34.47 15.97 -8.00
N PHE A 169 34.16 14.67 -8.07
CA PHE A 169 35.16 13.62 -8.10
C PHE A 169 36.07 13.73 -9.33
N ASN A 170 35.50 13.95 -10.52
CA ASN A 170 36.28 14.16 -11.74
C ASN A 170 37.21 15.37 -11.61
N SER A 171 36.70 16.48 -11.11
CA SER A 171 37.47 17.71 -10.90
C SER A 171 38.59 17.52 -9.88
N MET A 172 38.31 16.80 -8.79
CA MET A 172 39.29 16.48 -7.74
C MET A 172 40.36 15.48 -8.21
N MET A 173 40.01 14.55 -9.09
CA MET A 173 40.91 13.52 -9.60
C MET A 173 41.73 13.99 -10.83
N GLU A 174 41.34 15.09 -11.47
CA GLU A 174 42.07 15.74 -12.57
C GLU A 174 43.57 16.01 -12.26
N PRO A 175 43.93 16.62 -11.10
CA PRO A 175 45.35 16.80 -10.75
C PRO A 175 46.07 15.47 -10.56
N VAL A 176 45.42 14.46 -9.96
CA VAL A 176 46.00 13.13 -9.77
C VAL A 176 46.29 12.47 -11.11
N LYS A 177 45.33 12.48 -12.04
CA LYS A 177 45.51 11.99 -13.41
C LYS A 177 46.70 12.67 -14.09
N THR A 178 46.84 13.98 -13.91
CA THR A 178 47.94 14.75 -14.50
C THR A 178 49.30 14.33 -13.93
N VAL A 179 49.41 14.13 -12.61
CA VAL A 179 50.65 13.67 -11.94
C VAL A 179 51.04 12.28 -12.43
N PHE A 180 50.11 11.32 -12.43
CA PHE A 180 50.39 9.96 -12.91
C PHE A 180 50.75 9.92 -14.40
N LYS A 181 50.11 10.75 -15.23
CA LYS A 181 50.45 10.89 -16.65
C LYS A 181 51.90 11.39 -16.84
N ARG A 182 52.33 12.37 -16.04
CA ARG A 182 53.72 12.87 -16.06
C ARG A 182 54.72 11.81 -15.60
N LEU A 183 54.41 11.08 -14.52
CA LEU A 183 55.25 9.99 -14.03
C LEU A 183 55.43 8.90 -15.10
N ALA A 184 54.34 8.46 -15.72
CA ALA A 184 54.39 7.46 -16.79
C ALA A 184 55.24 7.94 -17.98
N GLN A 185 55.10 9.21 -18.36
CA GLN A 185 55.90 9.80 -19.43
C GLN A 185 57.39 9.89 -19.07
N ASN A 186 57.73 10.21 -17.83
CA ASN A 186 59.10 10.24 -17.33
C ASN A 186 59.73 8.84 -17.33
N VAL A 187 59.01 7.81 -16.86
CA VAL A 187 59.47 6.41 -16.90
C VAL A 187 59.74 5.98 -18.35
N LYS A 188 58.85 6.34 -19.28
CA LYS A 188 59.03 6.06 -20.71
C LYS A 188 60.27 6.75 -21.29
N ASN A 189 60.52 8.01 -20.92
CA ASN A 189 61.72 8.75 -21.34
C ASN A 189 63.01 8.14 -20.76
N ILE A 190 63.00 7.74 -19.48
CA ILE A 190 64.12 7.06 -18.83
C ILE A 190 64.43 5.74 -19.55
N GLY A 191 63.41 4.93 -19.87
CA GLY A 191 63.60 3.70 -20.63
C GLY A 191 64.17 3.94 -22.04
N LYS A 192 63.81 5.03 -22.71
CA LYS A 192 64.40 5.40 -24.01
C LYS A 192 65.88 5.81 -23.86
N ASN A 193 66.21 6.63 -22.87
CA ASN A 193 67.59 7.06 -22.62
C ASN A 193 68.48 5.91 -22.16
N SER A 194 67.94 5.00 -21.35
CA SER A 194 68.62 3.77 -20.91
C SER A 194 69.06 2.91 -22.10
N LYS A 195 68.19 2.70 -23.10
CA LYS A 195 68.54 1.97 -24.33
C LYS A 195 69.72 2.60 -25.09
N ASN A 196 69.78 3.92 -25.17
CA ASN A 196 70.90 4.62 -25.79
C ASN A 196 72.20 4.45 -24.99
N LEU A 197 72.12 4.50 -23.66
CA LEU A 197 73.27 4.33 -22.76
C LEU A 197 73.84 2.91 -22.85
N THR A 198 72.97 1.89 -22.86
CA THR A 198 73.38 0.49 -23.04
C THR A 198 74.09 0.30 -24.38
N GLY A 199 73.57 0.85 -25.47
CA GLY A 199 74.21 0.75 -26.79
C GLY A 199 75.60 1.42 -26.85
N ALA A 200 75.82 2.52 -26.14
CA ALA A 200 77.13 3.16 -26.07
C ALA A 200 78.15 2.32 -25.27
N PHE A 201 77.72 1.70 -24.16
CA PHE A 201 78.58 0.84 -23.36
C PHE A 201 78.87 -0.50 -24.04
N ASP A 202 77.92 -1.06 -24.79
CA ASP A 202 78.14 -2.27 -25.60
C ASP A 202 79.33 -2.08 -26.57
N GLY A 203 79.48 -0.90 -27.17
CA GLY A 203 80.64 -0.59 -28.02
C GLY A 203 81.98 -0.59 -27.28
N VAL A 204 82.02 -0.11 -26.02
CA VAL A 204 83.22 -0.18 -25.17
C VAL A 204 83.50 -1.62 -24.74
N LYS A 205 82.45 -2.36 -24.37
CA LYS A 205 82.51 -3.77 -24.00
C LYS A 205 83.07 -4.63 -25.13
N ASP A 206 82.68 -4.38 -26.36
CA ASP A 206 83.19 -5.08 -27.53
C ASP A 206 84.69 -4.84 -27.74
N GLN A 207 85.20 -3.64 -27.46
CA GLN A 207 86.64 -3.34 -27.55
C GLN A 207 87.47 -4.05 -26.47
N VAL A 208 86.91 -4.16 -25.26
CA VAL A 208 87.56 -4.82 -24.11
C VAL A 208 87.54 -6.35 -24.25
N VAL A 209 86.40 -6.91 -24.68
CA VAL A 209 86.23 -8.36 -24.85
C VAL A 209 86.79 -8.86 -26.19
N GLY A 210 86.88 -8.01 -27.20
CA GLY A 210 87.30 -8.34 -28.56
C GLY A 210 88.66 -9.05 -28.64
N THR A 211 88.80 -9.91 -29.65
CA THR A 211 89.99 -10.76 -29.89
C THR A 211 90.75 -10.37 -31.16
N SER A 212 90.44 -9.22 -31.74
CA SER A 212 91.09 -8.72 -32.96
C SER A 212 92.47 -8.10 -32.67
N GLY A 213 93.36 -8.15 -33.67
CA GLY A 213 94.62 -7.39 -33.69
C GLY A 213 95.87 -8.11 -33.14
N TYR A 214 95.77 -9.38 -32.75
CA TYR A 214 96.90 -10.18 -32.23
C TYR A 214 96.65 -11.68 -32.49
N ASP A 215 97.64 -12.53 -32.21
CA ASP A 215 97.49 -13.99 -32.36
C ASP A 215 96.82 -14.61 -31.12
N THR A 216 95.60 -15.12 -31.31
CA THR A 216 94.82 -15.77 -30.24
C THR A 216 95.45 -17.04 -29.68
N LYS A 217 96.40 -17.67 -30.40
CA LYS A 217 97.18 -18.80 -29.85
C LYS A 217 98.14 -18.33 -28.77
N LYS A 218 98.88 -17.24 -29.02
CA LYS A 218 99.78 -16.60 -28.04
C LYS A 218 99.01 -16.15 -26.79
N GLU A 219 97.79 -15.62 -26.94
CA GLU A 219 96.93 -15.29 -25.79
C GLU A 219 96.64 -16.52 -24.93
N LYS A 220 96.19 -17.62 -25.52
CA LYS A 220 95.85 -18.83 -24.76
C LYS A 220 97.07 -19.46 -24.08
N GLU A 221 98.25 -19.34 -24.69
CA GLU A 221 99.51 -19.81 -24.12
C GLU A 221 99.89 -18.97 -22.89
N GLN A 222 99.91 -17.63 -23.03
CA GLN A 222 100.24 -16.72 -21.93
C GLN A 222 99.17 -16.71 -20.83
N GLU A 223 97.89 -16.83 -21.17
CA GLU A 223 96.79 -16.93 -20.20
C GLU A 223 96.93 -18.22 -19.38
N LYS A 224 97.32 -19.36 -19.99
CA LYS A 224 97.60 -20.60 -19.26
C LYS A 224 98.80 -20.47 -18.33
N GLU A 225 99.85 -19.77 -18.75
CA GLU A 225 101.02 -19.52 -17.91
C GLU A 225 100.68 -18.62 -16.72
N GLU A 226 99.94 -17.53 -16.93
CA GLU A 226 99.50 -16.66 -15.84
C GLU A 226 98.53 -17.37 -14.88
N ILE A 227 97.62 -18.21 -15.39
CA ILE A 227 96.73 -19.01 -14.53
C ILE A 227 97.53 -20.00 -13.67
N LYS A 228 98.57 -20.63 -14.23
CA LYS A 228 99.47 -21.50 -13.46
C LYS A 228 100.21 -20.72 -12.38
N LEU A 229 100.70 -19.52 -12.70
CA LEU A 229 101.37 -18.63 -11.74
C LEU A 229 100.42 -18.15 -10.63
N ASN A 230 99.12 -18.03 -10.95
CA ASN A 230 98.10 -17.48 -10.07
C ASN A 230 97.22 -18.57 -9.41
N ASN A 231 97.83 -19.69 -9.01
CA ASN A 231 97.19 -20.79 -8.27
C ASN A 231 95.88 -21.31 -8.92
N GLY A 232 95.81 -21.35 -10.26
CA GLY A 232 94.64 -21.84 -10.98
C GLY A 232 93.44 -20.89 -11.02
N LYS A 233 93.56 -19.67 -10.47
CA LYS A 233 92.48 -18.67 -10.55
C LYS A 233 92.41 -18.04 -11.94
N PRO A 234 91.20 -17.86 -12.51
CA PRO A 234 91.05 -17.17 -13.79
C PRO A 234 91.56 -15.73 -13.68
N LEU A 235 92.06 -15.17 -14.79
CA LEU A 235 92.49 -13.77 -14.84
C LEU A 235 91.31 -12.85 -14.56
N ASN A 236 91.53 -11.82 -13.74
CA ASN A 236 90.57 -10.73 -13.62
C ASN A 236 90.53 -9.89 -14.91
N THR A 237 89.45 -9.13 -15.10
CA THR A 237 89.23 -8.30 -16.30
C THR A 237 90.42 -7.38 -16.58
N GLN A 238 91.01 -6.83 -15.52
CA GLN A 238 92.20 -5.96 -15.60
C GLN A 238 93.43 -6.66 -16.19
N LYS A 239 93.82 -7.83 -15.67
CA LYS A 239 94.97 -8.59 -16.18
C LYS A 239 94.73 -9.05 -17.61
N LYS A 240 93.50 -9.52 -17.89
CA LYS A 240 93.12 -9.96 -19.23
C LYS A 240 93.21 -8.84 -20.26
N PHE A 241 92.76 -7.63 -19.91
CA PHE A 241 92.86 -6.48 -20.79
C PHE A 241 94.32 -6.03 -21.01
N LYS A 242 95.14 -5.99 -19.95
CA LYS A 242 96.59 -5.70 -20.04
C LYS A 242 97.31 -6.68 -20.97
N LEU A 243 97.08 -7.98 -20.77
CA LEU A 243 97.68 -9.04 -21.60
C LEU A 243 97.32 -8.89 -23.08
N LYS A 244 96.03 -8.72 -23.39
CA LYS A 244 95.57 -8.52 -24.77
C LYS A 244 96.15 -7.27 -25.42
N THR A 245 96.27 -6.18 -24.67
CA THR A 245 96.81 -4.91 -25.18
C THR A 245 98.31 -5.02 -25.47
N LEU A 246 99.03 -5.79 -24.64
CA LEU A 246 100.44 -6.12 -24.86
C LEU A 246 100.65 -6.85 -26.17
N LEU A 247 99.90 -7.93 -26.38
CA LEU A 247 99.98 -8.73 -27.60
C LEU A 247 99.63 -7.92 -28.86
N ARG A 248 98.68 -6.98 -28.76
CA ARG A 248 98.37 -6.03 -29.86
C ARG A 248 99.55 -5.11 -30.15
N CYS A 249 100.19 -4.57 -29.12
CA CYS A 249 101.34 -3.69 -29.27
C CYS A 249 102.51 -4.43 -29.94
N GLU A 250 102.87 -5.62 -29.44
CA GLU A 250 103.91 -6.46 -30.05
C GLU A 250 103.60 -6.74 -31.52
N LYS A 251 102.34 -7.05 -31.85
CA LYS A 251 101.93 -7.33 -33.23
C LYS A 251 102.11 -6.14 -34.17
N ILE A 252 101.95 -4.91 -33.67
CA ILE A 252 102.19 -3.69 -34.47
C ILE A 252 103.68 -3.58 -34.83
N PHE A 253 104.58 -3.82 -33.86
CA PHE A 253 106.02 -3.78 -34.11
C PHE A 253 106.48 -4.93 -35.00
N GLU A 254 105.97 -6.16 -34.80
CA GLU A 254 106.25 -7.28 -35.71
C GLU A 254 105.85 -6.95 -37.16
N LYS A 255 104.67 -6.32 -37.35
CA LYS A 255 104.23 -5.88 -38.68
C LYS A 255 105.11 -4.76 -39.24
N GLY A 256 105.54 -3.82 -38.41
CA GLY A 256 106.45 -2.74 -38.81
C GLY A 256 107.81 -3.27 -39.29
N VAL A 257 108.36 -4.26 -38.60
CA VAL A 257 109.62 -4.92 -38.98
C VAL A 257 109.47 -5.61 -40.34
N SER A 258 108.37 -6.35 -40.52
CA SER A 258 108.07 -7.00 -41.81
C SER A 258 107.98 -5.97 -42.93
N ALA A 259 107.22 -4.90 -42.74
CA ALA A 259 107.08 -3.84 -43.73
C ALA A 259 108.40 -3.12 -44.04
N CYS A 260 109.30 -2.97 -43.06
CA CYS A 260 110.64 -2.43 -43.28
C CYS A 260 111.49 -3.37 -44.16
N HIS A 261 111.46 -4.67 -43.88
CA HIS A 261 112.17 -5.67 -44.69
C HIS A 261 111.70 -5.60 -46.14
N ASP A 262 110.39 -5.57 -46.34
CA ASP A 262 109.76 -5.47 -47.66
C ASP A 262 110.18 -4.17 -48.38
N TRP A 263 110.26 -3.05 -47.66
CA TRP A 263 110.71 -1.77 -48.23
C TRP A 263 112.15 -1.81 -48.74
N PHE A 264 113.08 -2.42 -47.99
CA PHE A 264 114.47 -2.56 -48.46
C PHE A 264 114.59 -3.49 -49.66
N ASP A 265 113.79 -4.57 -49.70
CA ASP A 265 113.71 -5.45 -50.86
C ASP A 265 113.27 -4.69 -52.11
N ASP A 266 112.19 -3.92 -52.00
CA ASP A 266 111.67 -3.11 -53.09
C ASP A 266 112.70 -2.07 -53.57
N LYS A 267 113.39 -1.39 -52.65
CA LYS A 267 114.39 -0.37 -53.01
C LYS A 267 115.66 -0.96 -53.59
N HIS A 268 116.07 -2.14 -53.14
CA HIS A 268 117.18 -2.85 -53.74
C HIS A 268 116.86 -3.25 -55.19
N ALA A 269 115.66 -3.79 -55.42
CA ALA A 269 115.20 -4.12 -56.77
C ALA A 269 115.11 -2.89 -57.67
N ASP A 270 114.61 -1.75 -57.17
CA ASP A 270 114.59 -0.48 -57.90
C ASP A 270 116.00 0.01 -58.27
N CYS A 271 116.96 -0.07 -57.34
CA CYS A 271 118.34 0.35 -57.58
C CYS A 271 119.01 -0.47 -58.69
N MET A 272 118.84 -1.81 -58.66
CA MET A 272 119.39 -2.71 -59.67
C MET A 272 118.79 -2.49 -61.06
N ARG A 273 117.58 -1.93 -61.17
CA ARG A 273 116.98 -1.58 -62.46
C ARG A 273 117.56 -0.30 -63.08
N ILE A 274 118.03 0.66 -62.28
CA ILE A 274 118.50 1.97 -62.76
C ILE A 274 119.94 1.92 -63.27
N LEU A 275 120.81 1.15 -62.62
CA LEU A 275 122.22 1.02 -62.99
C LEU A 275 122.41 -0.17 -63.96
N VAL A 276 122.43 0.13 -65.26
CA VAL A 276 122.46 -0.89 -66.33
C VAL A 276 123.88 -1.48 -66.58
N VAL A 277 124.92 -0.92 -65.96
CA VAL A 277 126.31 -1.41 -66.10
C VAL A 277 126.66 -2.38 -64.96
N PRO A 278 126.83 -3.69 -65.22
CA PRO A 278 126.81 -4.73 -64.19
C PRO A 278 127.93 -4.62 -63.14
N VAL A 279 129.08 -4.06 -63.47
CA VAL A 279 130.22 -3.96 -62.53
C VAL A 279 130.01 -2.84 -61.49
N PHE A 280 129.28 -1.78 -61.82
CA PHE A 280 129.05 -0.65 -60.91
C PHE A 280 127.74 -0.80 -60.11
N ALA A 281 126.75 -1.51 -60.64
CA ALA A 281 125.44 -1.69 -60.01
C ALA A 281 125.54 -2.38 -58.63
N ASP A 282 126.31 -3.47 -58.53
CA ASP A 282 126.45 -4.23 -57.29
C ASP A 282 127.16 -3.44 -56.18
N LEU A 283 128.07 -2.51 -56.52
CA LEU A 283 128.77 -1.68 -55.55
C LEU A 283 127.89 -0.55 -55.01
N PHE A 284 127.16 0.15 -55.89
CA PHE A 284 126.31 1.28 -55.48
C PHE A 284 124.97 0.85 -54.87
N CYS A 285 124.43 -0.32 -55.21
CA CYS A 285 123.17 -0.84 -54.65
C CYS A 285 123.33 -1.68 -53.39
N LEU A 286 124.57 -1.94 -52.94
CA LEU A 286 124.90 -2.65 -51.70
C LEU A 286 124.21 -2.06 -50.44
N PRO A 287 124.11 -0.72 -50.26
CA PRO A 287 123.45 -0.15 -49.08
C PRO A 287 121.99 -0.58 -48.93
N MET A 288 121.31 -0.92 -50.03
CA MET A 288 119.91 -1.39 -50.00
C MET A 288 119.76 -2.85 -49.56
N LYS A 289 120.85 -3.63 -49.47
CA LYS A 289 120.85 -4.98 -48.87
C LYS A 289 121.03 -4.96 -47.35
N LEU A 290 121.23 -3.80 -46.73
CA LEU A 290 121.47 -3.65 -45.29
C LEU A 290 120.17 -3.77 -44.46
N LYS A 291 119.42 -4.86 -44.67
CA LYS A 291 118.16 -5.14 -43.97
C LYS A 291 118.31 -5.34 -42.46
N PHE A 292 119.55 -5.52 -41.97
CA PHE A 292 119.81 -5.59 -40.53
C PHE A 292 119.35 -4.32 -39.80
N ILE A 293 119.26 -3.19 -40.50
CA ILE A 293 118.73 -1.93 -39.98
C ILE A 293 117.26 -2.08 -39.52
N CYS A 294 116.46 -2.91 -40.20
CA CYS A 294 115.08 -3.19 -39.77
C CYS A 294 115.00 -3.88 -38.40
N GLY A 295 116.07 -4.59 -38.00
CA GLY A 295 116.21 -5.18 -36.67
C GLY A 295 116.27 -4.15 -35.54
N ILE A 296 116.61 -2.88 -35.84
CA ILE A 296 116.59 -1.79 -34.85
C ILE A 296 115.18 -1.60 -34.27
N GLN A 297 114.12 -1.91 -35.03
CA GLN A 297 112.75 -1.83 -34.50
C GLN A 297 112.47 -2.83 -33.37
N TYR A 298 113.18 -3.97 -33.30
CA TYR A 298 113.06 -4.89 -32.16
C TYR A 298 113.64 -4.30 -30.86
N LEU A 299 114.56 -3.33 -30.95
CA LEU A 299 115.04 -2.58 -29.78
C LEU A 299 113.91 -1.76 -29.13
N MET A 300 112.85 -1.47 -29.89
CA MET A 300 111.66 -0.77 -29.41
C MET A 300 110.59 -1.72 -28.86
N LEU A 301 110.73 -3.05 -28.96
CA LEU A 301 109.75 -4.00 -28.41
C LEU A 301 109.54 -3.87 -26.88
N PRO A 302 110.59 -3.63 -26.05
CA PRO A 302 110.44 -3.33 -24.62
C PRO A 302 109.60 -2.08 -24.32
N PHE A 303 109.41 -1.19 -25.30
CA PHE A 303 108.53 -0.02 -25.18
C PHE A 303 107.08 -0.46 -24.91
N CYS A 304 106.62 -1.58 -25.49
CA CYS A 304 105.29 -2.14 -25.21
C CYS A 304 105.11 -2.54 -23.74
N HIS A 305 106.16 -3.06 -23.10
CA HIS A 305 106.11 -3.42 -21.67
C HIS A 305 106.23 -2.19 -20.75
N LYS A 306 107.02 -1.18 -21.14
CA LYS A 306 107.36 -0.05 -20.26
C LYS A 306 106.42 1.16 -20.38
N HIS A 307 105.81 1.38 -21.54
CA HIS A 307 105.04 2.59 -21.83
C HIS A 307 103.54 2.35 -22.04
N MET A 308 103.01 1.17 -21.75
CA MET A 308 101.58 0.90 -21.88
C MET A 308 100.80 1.59 -20.75
N PRO A 309 100.05 2.66 -21.02
CA PRO A 309 99.32 3.39 -19.99
C PRO A 309 97.94 2.75 -19.83
N ILE A 310 97.86 1.68 -19.04
CA ILE A 310 96.58 1.13 -18.60
C ILE A 310 96.44 1.43 -17.11
N ASP A 311 95.44 2.25 -16.78
CA ASP A 311 95.08 2.58 -15.41
C ASP A 311 94.89 1.31 -14.59
N GLU A 312 95.49 1.26 -13.40
CA GLU A 312 95.50 0.05 -12.57
C GLU A 312 94.09 -0.42 -12.16
N LYS A 313 93.11 0.49 -12.16
CA LYS A 313 91.71 0.24 -11.78
C LYS A 313 90.73 0.09 -12.95
N PHE A 314 91.20 0.11 -14.19
CA PHE A 314 90.30 0.05 -15.35
C PHE A 314 89.33 -1.14 -15.29
N GLY A 315 89.82 -2.34 -14.95
CA GLY A 315 88.99 -3.54 -14.86
C GLY A 315 87.92 -3.48 -13.77
N GLU A 316 88.22 -2.92 -12.60
CA GLU A 316 87.24 -2.71 -11.51
C GLU A 316 86.14 -1.76 -11.95
N VAL A 317 86.51 -0.61 -12.54
CA VAL A 317 85.56 0.38 -13.05
C VAL A 317 84.69 -0.19 -14.18
N PHE A 318 85.27 -1.02 -15.04
CA PHE A 318 84.54 -1.67 -16.13
C PHE A 318 83.53 -2.70 -15.60
N ASP A 319 83.94 -3.50 -14.62
CA ASP A 319 83.09 -4.53 -14.01
C ASP A 319 81.92 -3.87 -13.24
N ASP A 320 82.20 -2.84 -12.43
CA ASP A 320 81.19 -2.03 -11.71
C ASP A 320 80.18 -1.40 -12.68
N MET A 321 80.68 -0.85 -13.80
CA MET A 321 79.82 -0.20 -14.78
C MET A 321 78.97 -1.21 -15.57
N ASN A 322 79.52 -2.39 -15.89
CA ASN A 322 78.79 -3.47 -16.54
C ASN A 322 77.70 -4.05 -15.62
N GLU A 323 77.98 -4.16 -14.32
CA GLU A 323 76.99 -4.56 -13.31
C GLU A 323 75.87 -3.53 -13.18
N GLY A 324 76.22 -2.24 -12.99
CA GLY A 324 75.23 -1.17 -12.86
C GLY A 324 74.32 -1.01 -14.09
N ILE A 325 74.83 -1.22 -15.30
CA ILE A 325 74.02 -1.21 -16.53
C ILE A 325 73.09 -2.44 -16.59
N SER A 326 73.55 -3.60 -16.11
CA SER A 326 72.74 -4.82 -16.10
C SER A 326 71.55 -4.72 -15.13
N GLU A 327 71.74 -4.10 -13.96
CA GLU A 327 70.66 -3.83 -13.01
C GLU A 327 69.65 -2.81 -13.54
N LEU A 328 70.16 -1.74 -14.17
CA LEU A 328 69.31 -0.72 -14.82
C LEU A 328 68.38 -1.34 -15.86
N LYS A 329 68.88 -2.30 -16.64
CA LYS A 329 68.11 -3.00 -17.69
C LYS A 329 66.99 -3.87 -17.11
N GLN A 330 67.18 -4.48 -15.94
CA GLN A 330 66.16 -5.32 -15.30
C GLN A 330 65.10 -4.49 -14.54
N ASN A 331 65.49 -3.38 -13.91
CA ASN A 331 64.60 -2.63 -13.02
C ASN A 331 63.67 -1.62 -13.74
N ILE A 332 63.93 -1.28 -15.01
CA ILE A 332 63.12 -0.31 -15.76
C ILE A 332 61.83 -0.93 -16.34
N SER A 333 61.66 -2.26 -16.33
CA SER A 333 60.44 -2.93 -16.82
C SER A 333 59.25 -2.84 -15.84
N MET A 334 58.92 -1.65 -15.34
CA MET A 334 57.65 -1.42 -14.67
C MET A 334 56.60 -0.99 -15.70
N GLU A 335 55.75 -1.94 -16.10
CA GLU A 335 54.56 -1.66 -16.89
C GLU A 335 53.51 -1.01 -15.98
N LEU A 336 53.40 0.31 -16.05
CA LEU A 336 52.48 1.10 -15.23
C LEU A 336 51.05 0.91 -15.77
N ILE A 337 50.39 -0.17 -15.35
CA ILE A 337 48.99 -0.43 -15.68
C ILE A 337 48.11 0.48 -14.83
N ILE A 338 47.83 1.69 -15.33
CA ILE A 338 46.78 2.55 -14.76
C ILE A 338 45.44 1.96 -15.21
N LYS A 339 44.89 1.02 -14.42
CA LYS A 339 43.47 0.65 -14.56
C LYS A 339 42.63 1.87 -14.18
N HIS A 340 41.96 2.47 -15.17
CA HIS A 340 40.94 3.48 -14.90
C HIS A 340 39.89 2.86 -13.99
N GLN A 341 39.80 3.38 -12.76
CA GLN A 341 38.93 2.81 -11.73
C GLN A 341 37.51 3.35 -11.87
N ASP A 342 36.90 3.07 -13.03
CA ASP A 342 35.46 3.25 -13.25
C ASP A 342 34.66 2.45 -12.21
N THR A 343 35.27 1.46 -11.55
CA THR A 343 34.72 0.68 -10.45
C THR A 343 34.50 1.45 -9.15
N VAL A 344 35.25 2.52 -8.84
CA VAL A 344 34.98 3.34 -7.65
C VAL A 344 33.80 4.27 -7.88
N LEU A 345 33.69 4.87 -9.06
CA LEU A 345 32.49 5.60 -9.46
C LEU A 345 31.28 4.66 -9.62
N ALA A 346 31.49 3.41 -10.07
CA ALA A 346 30.44 2.39 -10.14
C ALA A 346 29.98 1.91 -8.76
N ASN A 347 30.89 1.83 -7.79
CA ASN A 347 30.57 1.45 -6.41
C ASN A 347 30.03 2.62 -5.58
N ILE A 348 30.45 3.86 -5.85
CA ILE A 348 29.80 5.08 -5.36
C ILE A 348 28.43 5.24 -6.02
N SER A 349 28.28 4.83 -7.29
CA SER A 349 26.98 4.61 -7.94
C SER A 349 26.36 3.27 -7.52
N LEU A 350 26.31 3.02 -6.21
CA LEU A 350 25.35 2.16 -5.53
C LEU A 350 23.93 2.67 -5.89
N GLY A 351 23.49 2.41 -7.12
CA GLY A 351 22.38 3.19 -7.70
C GLY A 351 22.20 3.12 -9.21
N SER A 352 22.70 2.11 -9.93
CA SER A 352 22.06 1.75 -11.22
C SER A 352 20.57 1.38 -11.05
N SER A 353 20.12 1.22 -9.80
CA SER A 353 18.74 1.09 -9.34
C SER A 353 17.98 2.42 -9.15
N GLN A 354 18.59 3.61 -9.18
CA GLN A 354 17.87 4.85 -8.81
C GLN A 354 17.04 5.46 -9.95
N LYS A 355 17.45 5.29 -11.21
CA LYS A 355 16.59 5.63 -12.37
C LYS A 355 15.41 4.66 -12.46
N GLY A 356 15.66 3.38 -12.17
CA GLY A 356 14.64 2.34 -12.02
C GLY A 356 13.66 2.61 -10.87
N LEU A 357 14.12 3.07 -9.71
CA LEU A 357 13.27 3.26 -8.52
C LEU A 357 12.05 4.16 -8.78
N LYS A 358 12.20 5.23 -9.57
CA LYS A 358 11.06 6.11 -9.94
C LYS A 358 10.07 5.39 -10.85
N ASP A 359 10.57 4.64 -11.82
CA ASP A 359 9.76 3.95 -12.82
C ASP A 359 9.12 2.69 -12.23
N ASP A 360 9.86 1.89 -11.44
CA ASP A 360 9.42 0.69 -10.73
C ASP A 360 8.29 1.01 -9.73
N VAL A 361 8.46 2.03 -8.88
CA VAL A 361 7.42 2.43 -7.90
C VAL A 361 6.18 2.97 -8.61
N LYS A 362 6.34 3.65 -9.76
CA LYS A 362 5.23 4.18 -10.54
C LYS A 362 4.49 3.06 -11.31
N GLU A 363 5.21 2.04 -11.76
CA GLU A 363 4.66 0.82 -12.37
C GLU A 363 3.85 0.03 -11.33
N ASP A 364 4.38 -0.16 -10.11
CA ASP A 364 3.70 -0.84 -9.00
C ASP A 364 2.38 -0.14 -8.63
N ILE A 365 2.40 1.19 -8.51
CA ILE A 365 1.20 2.01 -8.22
C ILE A 365 0.14 1.86 -9.32
N LYS A 366 0.55 1.80 -10.60
CA LYS A 366 -0.36 1.60 -11.73
C LYS A 366 -0.93 0.18 -11.75
N GLN A 367 -0.10 -0.82 -11.48
CA GLN A 367 -0.51 -2.23 -11.46
C GLN A 367 -1.56 -2.49 -10.37
N GLU A 368 -1.37 -1.99 -9.15
CA GLU A 368 -2.39 -2.11 -8.09
C GLU A 368 -3.72 -1.42 -8.45
N ASN A 369 -3.67 -0.30 -9.16
CA ASN A 369 -4.88 0.42 -9.58
C ASN A 369 -5.71 -0.41 -10.59
N SER A 370 -5.04 -1.18 -11.47
CA SER A 370 -5.72 -2.04 -12.44
C SER A 370 -6.49 -3.18 -11.78
N GLN A 371 -5.91 -3.82 -10.76
CA GLN A 371 -6.57 -4.87 -9.98
C GLN A 371 -7.80 -4.35 -9.24
N PHE A 372 -7.71 -3.11 -8.72
CA PHE A 372 -8.83 -2.45 -8.06
C PHE A 372 -9.99 -2.15 -9.02
N GLN A 373 -9.70 -1.78 -10.28
CA GLN A 373 -10.73 -1.58 -11.30
C GLN A 373 -11.40 -2.89 -11.72
N VAL A 374 -10.66 -4.00 -11.78
CA VAL A 374 -11.24 -5.33 -12.00
C VAL A 374 -12.20 -5.69 -10.85
N LEU A 375 -11.82 -5.42 -9.60
CA LEU A 375 -12.69 -5.63 -8.43
C LEU A 375 -13.97 -4.78 -8.51
N ILE A 376 -13.89 -3.52 -8.91
CA ILE A 376 -15.06 -2.66 -9.15
C ILE A 376 -15.94 -3.24 -10.28
N GLY A 377 -15.34 -3.74 -11.36
CA GLY A 377 -16.06 -4.42 -12.45
C GLY A 377 -16.84 -5.65 -11.98
N ILE A 378 -16.23 -6.47 -11.12
CA ILE A 378 -16.88 -7.65 -10.50
C ILE A 378 -18.03 -7.20 -9.60
N VAL A 379 -17.82 -6.19 -8.74
CA VAL A 379 -18.88 -5.65 -7.87
C VAL A 379 -20.05 -5.11 -8.69
N ASN A 380 -19.78 -4.40 -9.80
CA ASN A 380 -20.82 -3.92 -10.71
C ASN A 380 -21.57 -5.07 -11.39
N THR A 381 -20.88 -6.15 -11.74
CA THR A 381 -21.50 -7.36 -12.29
C THR A 381 -22.36 -8.09 -11.26
N CYS A 382 -21.92 -8.16 -10.00
CA CYS A 382 -22.71 -8.72 -8.91
C CYS A 382 -23.99 -7.91 -8.65
N LYS A 383 -23.98 -6.58 -8.83
CA LYS A 383 -25.19 -5.73 -8.73
C LYS A 383 -26.26 -6.14 -9.75
N SER A 384 -25.87 -6.60 -10.93
CA SER A 384 -26.78 -7.02 -12.00
C SER A 384 -27.71 -8.16 -11.61
N PHE A 385 -27.39 -8.94 -10.57
CA PHE A 385 -28.26 -10.02 -10.08
C PHE A 385 -28.95 -9.69 -8.73
N LEU A 386 -28.51 -8.64 -8.04
CA LEU A 386 -29.10 -8.24 -6.75
C LEU A 386 -30.54 -7.73 -6.88
N PHE A 387 -30.96 -7.25 -8.06
CA PHE A 387 -32.32 -6.74 -8.24
C PHE A 387 -33.38 -7.83 -8.02
N LEU A 388 -33.10 -9.09 -8.41
CA LEU A 388 -34.00 -10.23 -8.20
C LEU A 388 -34.28 -10.47 -6.71
N LEU A 389 -33.30 -10.19 -5.84
CA LEU A 389 -33.50 -10.29 -4.39
C LEU A 389 -34.52 -9.28 -3.85
N PHE A 390 -34.71 -8.12 -4.51
CA PHE A 390 -35.76 -7.16 -4.11
C PHE A 390 -37.15 -7.69 -4.42
N PHE A 391 -37.33 -8.31 -5.60
CA PHE A 391 -38.57 -9.00 -5.93
C PHE A 391 -38.82 -10.13 -4.93
N LEU A 392 -37.87 -11.03 -4.73
CA LEU A 392 -37.98 -12.14 -3.77
C LEU A 392 -38.26 -11.66 -2.34
N SER A 393 -37.61 -10.57 -1.90
CA SER A 393 -37.86 -9.96 -0.59
C SER A 393 -39.28 -9.40 -0.47
N ALA A 394 -39.77 -8.69 -1.50
CA ALA A 394 -41.11 -8.10 -1.48
C ALA A 394 -42.21 -9.17 -1.51
N PHE A 395 -42.10 -10.13 -2.42
CA PHE A 395 -43.02 -11.28 -2.49
C PHE A 395 -42.97 -12.11 -1.21
N GLY A 396 -41.76 -12.38 -0.70
CA GLY A 396 -41.55 -13.14 0.54
C GLY A 396 -42.15 -12.45 1.77
N TYR A 397 -42.02 -11.12 1.87
CA TYR A 397 -42.61 -10.35 2.96
C TYR A 397 -44.15 -10.40 2.92
N ILE A 398 -44.76 -10.18 1.76
CA ILE A 398 -46.23 -10.21 1.63
C ILE A 398 -46.77 -11.60 1.89
N ASN A 399 -46.08 -12.63 1.42
CA ASN A 399 -46.44 -14.01 1.70
C ASN A 399 -46.44 -14.26 3.22
N LYS A 400 -45.35 -13.91 3.92
CA LYS A 400 -45.27 -14.02 5.40
C LYS A 400 -46.30 -13.15 6.12
N TYR A 401 -46.60 -11.96 5.61
CA TYR A 401 -47.62 -11.08 6.17
C TYR A 401 -49.02 -11.72 6.13
N ASN A 402 -49.31 -12.49 5.08
CA ASN A 402 -50.60 -13.15 4.89
C ASN A 402 -50.66 -14.55 5.52
N SER A 403 -49.53 -15.26 5.63
CA SER A 403 -49.50 -16.62 6.22
C SER A 403 -49.24 -16.62 7.73
N ASP A 404 -48.36 -15.75 8.23
CA ASP A 404 -47.98 -15.69 9.64
C ASP A 404 -48.49 -14.43 10.34
N ILE A 405 -49.38 -14.63 11.30
CA ILE A 405 -50.01 -13.58 12.11
C ILE A 405 -49.00 -12.90 13.06
N ARG A 406 -47.89 -13.56 13.43
CA ARG A 406 -46.88 -13.03 14.34
C ARG A 406 -45.81 -12.20 13.63
N HIS A 407 -45.55 -12.47 12.35
CA HIS A 407 -44.53 -11.79 11.56
C HIS A 407 -44.72 -10.25 11.49
N ASP A 408 -43.86 -9.43 12.09
CA ASP A 408 -44.00 -7.95 12.11
C ASP A 408 -45.36 -7.46 12.68
N ASN A 409 -45.85 -8.11 13.73
CA ASN A 409 -47.12 -7.76 14.40
C ASN A 409 -46.90 -7.02 15.73
N LEU A 410 -46.32 -5.83 15.67
CA LEU A 410 -45.92 -5.04 16.85
C LEU A 410 -46.50 -3.62 16.84
N TYR A 411 -47.57 -3.38 16.08
CA TYR A 411 -48.10 -2.03 15.82
C TYR A 411 -49.40 -1.74 16.57
N ILE A 412 -49.44 -0.62 17.29
CA ILE A 412 -50.68 -0.13 17.91
C ILE A 412 -51.43 0.76 16.93
N THR A 413 -52.42 0.17 16.26
CA THR A 413 -53.27 0.84 15.28
C THR A 413 -54.46 1.57 15.94
N ARG A 414 -55.17 2.36 15.14
CA ARG A 414 -56.42 3.00 15.60
C ARG A 414 -57.49 1.96 15.97
N TYR A 415 -57.53 0.82 15.28
CA TYR A 415 -58.46 -0.27 15.60
C TYR A 415 -58.15 -0.91 16.96
N PHE A 416 -56.87 -1.09 17.29
CA PHE A 416 -56.44 -1.53 18.63
C PHE A 416 -56.98 -0.60 19.71
N ARG A 417 -56.82 0.73 19.53
CA ARG A 417 -57.33 1.75 20.47
C ARG A 417 -58.86 1.73 20.61
N GLN A 418 -59.58 1.43 19.52
CA GLN A 418 -61.06 1.30 19.55
C GLN A 418 -61.53 0.06 20.30
N ILE A 419 -60.82 -1.08 20.18
CA ILE A 419 -61.11 -2.28 20.98
C ILE A 419 -60.91 -1.96 22.46
N ASP A 420 -59.79 -1.34 22.79
CA ASP A 420 -59.43 -0.97 24.16
C ASP A 420 -60.44 -0.02 24.80
N ALA A 421 -60.81 1.05 24.09
CA ALA A 421 -61.79 2.03 24.56
C ALA A 421 -63.17 1.41 24.81
N ARG A 422 -63.61 0.47 23.95
CA ARG A 422 -64.88 -0.25 24.15
C ARG A 422 -64.83 -1.14 25.40
N ARG A 423 -63.73 -1.86 25.61
CA ARG A 423 -63.57 -2.73 26.79
C ARG A 423 -63.50 -1.94 28.08
N ARG A 424 -62.82 -0.79 28.07
CA ARG A 424 -62.80 0.14 29.20
C ARG A 424 -64.20 0.63 29.57
N LYS A 425 -65.02 1.00 28.59
CA LYS A 425 -66.44 1.39 28.82
C LYS A 425 -67.28 0.26 29.42
N MET A 426 -66.95 -1.00 29.11
CA MET A 426 -67.64 -2.18 29.66
C MET A 426 -67.07 -2.64 31.01
N GLY A 427 -66.14 -1.89 31.64
CA GLY A 427 -65.49 -2.31 32.88
C GLY A 427 -64.60 -3.56 32.76
N LYS A 428 -64.27 -3.99 31.53
CA LYS A 428 -63.41 -5.18 31.29
C LYS A 428 -61.94 -4.79 31.34
N ILE A 429 -61.06 -5.76 31.60
CA ILE A 429 -59.61 -5.57 31.51
C ILE A 429 -59.23 -4.94 30.16
N TYR A 430 -58.45 -3.87 30.24
CA TYR A 430 -57.98 -3.04 29.13
C TYR A 430 -56.44 -2.87 29.19
N LEU A 431 -55.85 -2.52 28.05
CA LEU A 431 -54.41 -2.43 27.81
C LEU A 431 -53.84 -1.01 27.86
N LEU A 432 -54.55 0.03 27.45
CA LEU A 432 -53.98 1.39 27.49
C LEU A 432 -54.29 2.08 28.84
N PRO A 433 -53.47 3.02 29.35
CA PRO A 433 -52.13 3.35 28.90
C PRO A 433 -51.16 2.17 29.08
N LEU A 434 -50.16 2.10 28.21
CA LEU A 434 -49.11 1.07 28.29
C LEU A 434 -48.26 1.28 29.55
N LYS A 435 -47.84 0.19 30.19
CA LYS A 435 -46.87 0.22 31.28
C LYS A 435 -45.49 0.61 30.73
N LYS A 436 -44.59 1.10 31.60
CA LYS A 436 -43.25 1.56 31.18
C LYS A 436 -42.47 0.51 30.38
N GLY A 437 -42.43 -0.74 30.86
CA GLY A 437 -41.72 -1.83 30.18
C GLY A 437 -42.34 -2.24 28.84
N GLU A 438 -43.67 -2.16 28.72
CA GLU A 438 -44.39 -2.53 27.50
C GLU A 438 -44.19 -1.53 26.36
N ARG A 439 -43.94 -0.26 26.67
CA ARG A 439 -43.77 0.80 25.66
C ARG A 439 -42.62 0.52 24.70
N ASN A 440 -41.60 -0.22 25.14
CA ASN A 440 -40.42 -0.52 24.35
C ASN A 440 -40.62 -1.69 23.38
N GLU A 441 -41.76 -2.38 23.41
CA GLU A 441 -42.06 -3.54 22.54
C GLU A 441 -42.97 -3.20 21.36
N VAL A 442 -43.51 -1.97 21.29
CA VAL A 442 -44.56 -1.59 20.34
C VAL A 442 -44.21 -0.38 19.51
N ILE A 443 -44.72 -0.36 18.28
CA ILE A 443 -44.57 0.75 17.35
C ILE A 443 -45.91 1.48 17.12
N PHE A 444 -45.87 2.81 17.14
CA PHE A 444 -46.94 3.68 16.67
C PHE A 444 -46.64 4.12 15.23
N PRO A 445 -47.39 3.65 14.22
CA PRO A 445 -47.04 3.83 12.80
C PRO A 445 -46.83 5.28 12.35
N LEU A 446 -47.56 6.23 12.94
CA LEU A 446 -47.62 7.62 12.50
C LEU A 446 -46.94 8.60 13.46
N LYS A 447 -46.34 8.11 14.54
CA LYS A 447 -45.65 8.98 15.48
C LYS A 447 -44.25 9.24 14.93
N LEU A 448 -43.96 10.47 14.51
CA LEU A 448 -42.67 10.81 13.89
C LEU A 448 -41.48 10.56 14.82
N ALA A 449 -41.66 10.61 16.14
CA ALA A 449 -40.61 10.27 17.07
C ALA A 449 -40.07 8.84 16.85
N PHE A 450 -38.77 8.70 17.02
CA PHE A 450 -38.05 7.44 16.98
C PHE A 450 -38.43 6.55 18.17
N GLN A 451 -38.57 5.24 17.96
CA GLN A 451 -39.14 4.32 18.96
C GLN A 451 -38.18 3.18 19.30
N ALA A 452 -38.27 2.65 20.52
CA ALA A 452 -37.27 1.72 21.07
C ALA A 452 -37.02 0.45 20.22
N PRO A 453 -38.04 -0.21 19.63
CA PRO A 453 -37.80 -1.37 18.77
C PRO A 453 -36.92 -1.08 17.55
N GLU A 454 -36.89 0.18 17.11
CA GLU A 454 -36.17 0.63 15.91
C GLU A 454 -34.73 1.04 16.22
N PHE A 455 -34.42 1.31 17.48
CA PHE A 455 -33.10 1.77 17.89
C PHE A 455 -32.03 0.73 17.65
N LYS A 456 -32.27 -0.52 18.05
CA LYS A 456 -31.27 -1.60 17.91
C LYS A 456 -30.80 -1.81 16.46
N PRO A 457 -31.68 -1.97 15.45
CA PRO A 457 -31.22 -2.13 14.06
C PRO A 457 -30.55 -0.87 13.51
N VAL A 458 -31.08 0.33 13.79
CA VAL A 458 -30.47 1.59 13.31
C VAL A 458 -29.09 1.82 13.95
N ALA A 459 -28.95 1.57 15.26
CA ALA A 459 -27.68 1.71 15.96
C ALA A 459 -26.61 0.77 15.41
N MET A 460 -26.95 -0.49 15.10
CA MET A 460 -25.98 -1.41 14.47
C MET A 460 -25.50 -0.91 13.10
N VAL A 461 -26.42 -0.40 12.27
CA VAL A 461 -26.05 0.14 10.96
C VAL A 461 -25.21 1.42 11.10
N LEU A 462 -25.57 2.31 12.03
CA LEU A 462 -24.80 3.53 12.31
C LEU A 462 -23.41 3.23 12.86
N LEU A 463 -23.26 2.21 13.72
CA LEU A 463 -21.94 1.78 14.21
C LEU A 463 -21.07 1.29 13.05
N LYS A 464 -21.62 0.47 12.15
CA LYS A 464 -20.92 0.02 10.94
C LYS A 464 -20.52 1.20 10.05
N ASN A 465 -21.46 2.13 9.78
CA ASN A 465 -21.20 3.30 8.96
C ASN A 465 -20.21 4.27 9.62
N GLY A 466 -20.19 4.33 10.96
CA GLY A 466 -19.23 5.11 11.73
C GLY A 466 -17.79 4.69 11.46
N MET A 467 -17.52 3.39 11.32
CA MET A 467 -16.18 2.91 10.93
C MET A 467 -15.75 3.42 9.56
N PHE A 468 -16.66 3.44 8.58
CA PHE A 468 -16.38 3.98 7.25
C PHE A 468 -16.11 5.49 7.29
N ILE A 469 -16.88 6.24 8.09
CA ILE A 469 -16.69 7.68 8.26
C ILE A 469 -15.33 7.97 8.92
N ILE A 470 -14.94 7.21 9.95
CA ILE A 470 -13.64 7.37 10.60
C ILE A 470 -12.50 7.10 9.61
N ALA A 471 -12.59 6.02 8.82
CA ALA A 471 -11.59 5.72 7.78
C ALA A 471 -11.51 6.84 6.73
N LEU A 472 -12.66 7.36 6.28
CA LEU A 472 -12.76 8.51 5.38
C LEU A 472 -12.07 9.76 5.92
N LEU A 473 -12.36 10.11 7.16
CA LEU A 473 -11.75 11.27 7.83
C LEU A 473 -10.25 11.10 7.98
N LEU A 474 -9.78 9.88 8.28
CA LEU A 474 -8.35 9.57 8.40
C LEU A 474 -7.64 9.73 7.04
N ILE A 475 -8.23 9.24 5.94
CA ILE A 475 -7.64 9.42 4.60
C ILE A 475 -7.66 10.90 4.19
N CYS A 476 -8.74 11.63 4.45
CA CYS A 476 -8.79 13.08 4.17
C CYS A 476 -7.75 13.85 5.01
N TYR A 477 -7.52 13.42 6.26
CA TYR A 477 -6.48 13.99 7.10
C TYR A 477 -5.08 13.67 6.57
N LEU A 478 -4.83 12.44 6.10
CA LEU A 478 -3.57 12.08 5.46
C LEU A 478 -3.31 12.91 4.20
N ASP A 479 -4.34 13.14 3.39
CA ASP A 479 -4.27 14.00 2.21
C ASP A 479 -3.93 15.45 2.57
N TYR A 480 -4.62 15.99 3.58
CA TYR A 480 -4.34 17.32 4.14
C TYR A 480 -2.88 17.44 4.63
N VAL A 481 -2.41 16.45 5.40
CA VAL A 481 -1.03 16.42 5.90
C VAL A 481 -0.03 16.34 4.75
N MET A 482 -0.26 15.48 3.75
CA MET A 482 0.60 15.36 2.57
C MET A 482 0.71 16.68 1.81
N TYR A 483 -0.42 17.33 1.52
CA TYR A 483 -0.45 18.64 0.87
C TYR A 483 0.38 19.68 1.66
N HIS A 484 0.21 19.73 2.99
CA HIS A 484 0.93 20.67 3.84
C HIS A 484 2.42 20.35 3.92
N LEU A 485 2.81 19.09 4.06
CA LEU A 485 4.21 18.68 4.08
C LEU A 485 4.92 19.03 2.78
N ILE A 486 4.30 18.72 1.63
CA ILE A 486 4.85 19.09 0.31
C ILE A 486 4.98 20.61 0.22
N THR A 487 3.95 21.37 0.61
CA THR A 487 4.00 22.83 0.58
C THR A 487 5.13 23.41 1.44
N ILE A 488 5.36 22.86 2.64
CA ILE A 488 6.45 23.25 3.52
C ILE A 488 7.81 22.96 2.86
N VAL A 489 7.98 21.75 2.32
CA VAL A 489 9.22 21.36 1.60
C VAL A 489 9.47 22.27 0.41
N THR A 490 8.47 22.51 -0.44
CA THR A 490 8.58 23.38 -1.62
C THR A 490 8.94 24.81 -1.23
N ARG A 491 8.39 25.36 -0.12
CA ARG A 491 8.74 26.71 0.36
C ARG A 491 10.16 26.80 0.93
N HIS A 492 10.57 25.83 1.75
CA HIS A 492 11.89 25.89 2.41
C HIS A 492 13.04 25.48 1.49
N ALA A 493 12.83 24.54 0.57
CA ALA A 493 13.85 24.10 -0.39
C ALA A 493 14.22 25.19 -1.41
N LEU A 494 13.29 26.12 -1.70
CA LEU A 494 13.51 27.23 -2.64
C LEU A 494 14.55 28.24 -2.14
N ILE A 495 14.82 28.28 -0.83
CA ILE A 495 15.80 29.18 -0.19
C ILE A 495 17.25 28.68 -0.45
N THR A 496 17.42 27.40 -0.78
CA THR A 496 18.70 26.80 -1.18
C THR A 496 18.69 26.53 -2.68
N HIS A 497 19.26 27.43 -3.48
CA HIS A 497 19.18 27.47 -4.96
C HIS A 497 19.60 26.18 -5.71
N THR A 498 20.14 25.16 -5.04
CA THR A 498 20.68 23.95 -5.68
C THR A 498 19.64 22.94 -6.17
N PHE A 499 18.38 22.95 -5.72
CA PHE A 499 17.41 21.87 -6.01
C PHE A 499 16.12 22.30 -6.72
N SER A 500 16.03 23.55 -7.20
CA SER A 500 14.80 24.15 -7.75
C SER A 500 14.12 23.33 -8.86
N VAL A 501 14.90 22.59 -9.66
CA VAL A 501 14.42 21.76 -10.78
C VAL A 501 13.69 20.49 -10.32
N CYS A 502 13.91 20.04 -9.08
CA CYS A 502 13.38 18.78 -8.56
C CYS A 502 12.20 18.95 -7.58
N LEU A 503 11.67 20.17 -7.40
CA LEU A 503 10.64 20.42 -6.37
C LEU A 503 9.30 19.76 -6.72
N PRO A 504 8.65 19.10 -5.75
CA PRO A 504 7.33 18.50 -5.94
C PRO A 504 6.25 19.59 -6.03
N THR A 505 5.24 19.37 -6.88
CA THR A 505 4.06 20.24 -6.96
C THR A 505 2.95 19.73 -6.05
N PRO A 506 2.51 20.48 -5.03
CA PRO A 506 1.44 20.04 -4.14
C PRO A 506 0.11 20.01 -4.89
N LYS A 507 -0.55 18.85 -4.90
CA LYS A 507 -1.89 18.68 -5.46
C LYS A 507 -2.93 18.65 -4.34
N PHE A 508 -4.00 19.42 -4.53
CA PHE A 508 -5.14 19.50 -3.60
C PHE A 508 -6.38 18.98 -4.29
N MET A 509 -7.28 18.38 -3.51
CA MET A 509 -8.61 18.04 -4.02
C MET A 509 -9.44 19.29 -4.26
N THR A 510 -10.22 19.27 -5.33
CA THR A 510 -11.14 20.35 -5.69
C THR A 510 -12.24 20.52 -4.65
N ALA A 511 -12.80 21.74 -4.53
CA ALA A 511 -13.90 22.02 -3.61
C ALA A 511 -15.13 21.10 -3.86
N SER A 512 -15.40 20.76 -5.12
CA SER A 512 -16.45 19.82 -5.51
C SER A 512 -16.25 18.43 -4.91
N GLU A 513 -15.02 17.91 -4.89
CA GLU A 513 -14.72 16.57 -4.37
C GLU A 513 -14.93 16.53 -2.86
N TYR A 514 -14.50 17.56 -2.12
CA TYR A 514 -14.78 17.68 -0.68
C TYR A 514 -16.29 17.77 -0.39
N ILE A 515 -17.04 18.56 -1.17
CA ILE A 515 -18.49 18.69 -1.01
C ILE A 515 -19.16 17.33 -1.21
N TRP A 516 -18.80 16.59 -2.27
CA TRP A 516 -19.37 15.27 -2.53
C TRP A 516 -19.05 14.25 -1.42
N LEU A 517 -17.83 14.25 -0.88
CA LEU A 517 -17.49 13.41 0.28
C LEU A 517 -18.33 13.76 1.50
N PHE A 518 -18.52 15.04 1.79
CA PHE A 518 -19.35 15.48 2.92
C PHE A 518 -20.81 15.07 2.74
N VAL A 519 -21.36 15.21 1.52
CA VAL A 519 -22.70 14.75 1.18
C VAL A 519 -22.83 13.24 1.40
N ILE A 520 -21.84 12.45 0.98
CA ILE A 520 -21.85 10.99 1.19
C ILE A 520 -21.77 10.64 2.67
N MET A 521 -20.92 11.31 3.45
CA MET A 521 -20.82 11.09 4.91
C MET A 521 -22.12 11.43 5.63
N ALA A 522 -22.72 12.59 5.30
CA ALA A 522 -24.02 12.99 5.84
C ALA A 522 -25.11 11.97 5.47
N TRP A 523 -25.10 11.50 4.23
CA TRP A 523 -26.03 10.48 3.75
C TRP A 523 -25.88 9.15 4.49
N LEU A 524 -24.65 8.67 4.77
CA LEU A 524 -24.41 7.46 5.56
C LEU A 524 -24.97 7.52 6.98
N LEU A 525 -25.13 8.72 7.55
CA LEU A 525 -25.75 8.94 8.86
C LEU A 525 -27.28 9.05 8.77
N VAL A 526 -27.79 9.71 7.72
CA VAL A 526 -29.23 9.98 7.55
C VAL A 526 -29.98 8.77 6.99
N ALA A 527 -29.40 8.02 6.06
CA ALA A 527 -30.06 6.92 5.37
C ALA A 527 -30.61 5.82 6.31
N PRO A 528 -29.89 5.36 7.36
CA PRO A 528 -30.42 4.39 8.32
C PRO A 528 -31.64 4.91 9.11
N ILE A 529 -31.69 6.22 9.36
CA ILE A 529 -32.82 6.87 10.02
C ILE A 529 -34.03 6.87 9.08
N VAL A 530 -33.84 7.27 7.83
CA VAL A 530 -34.88 7.24 6.78
C VAL A 530 -35.42 5.82 6.58
N GLN A 531 -34.55 4.81 6.57
CA GLN A 531 -34.90 3.40 6.46
C GLN A 531 -35.89 2.94 7.56
N SER A 532 -35.74 3.41 8.79
CA SER A 532 -36.68 3.09 9.86
C SER A 532 -38.10 3.53 9.52
N TYR A 533 -38.25 4.70 8.89
CA TYR A 533 -39.56 5.21 8.47
C TYR A 533 -40.10 4.47 7.24
N LEU A 534 -39.24 4.10 6.28
CA LEU A 534 -39.63 3.27 5.13
C LEU A 534 -40.18 1.91 5.58
N ASN A 535 -39.60 1.30 6.62
CA ASN A 535 -40.10 0.07 7.22
C ASN A 535 -41.52 0.22 7.79
N ARG A 536 -41.82 1.36 8.45
CA ARG A 536 -43.20 1.66 8.91
C ARG A 536 -44.16 1.82 7.73
N ILE A 537 -43.72 2.44 6.64
CA ILE A 537 -44.54 2.63 5.44
C ILE A 537 -44.90 1.27 4.84
N ARG A 538 -43.96 0.32 4.75
CA ARG A 538 -44.24 -1.05 4.28
C ARG A 538 -45.40 -1.70 5.05
N ARG A 539 -45.41 -1.55 6.38
CA ARG A 539 -46.51 -2.02 7.23
C ARG A 539 -47.84 -1.33 6.90
N VAL A 540 -47.83 0.00 6.73
CA VAL A 540 -49.03 0.78 6.41
C VAL A 540 -49.61 0.39 5.04
N VAL A 541 -48.75 0.18 4.03
CA VAL A 541 -49.13 -0.29 2.69
C VAL A 541 -49.79 -1.65 2.77
N ALA A 542 -49.18 -2.63 3.47
CA ALA A 542 -49.76 -3.96 3.64
C ALA A 542 -51.15 -3.91 4.31
N ALA A 543 -51.30 -3.08 5.35
CA ALA A 543 -52.56 -2.90 6.07
C ALA A 543 -53.66 -2.26 5.22
N PHE A 544 -53.29 -1.42 4.24
CA PHE A 544 -54.22 -0.81 3.29
C PHE A 544 -54.79 -1.84 2.30
N TYR A 545 -53.95 -2.68 1.69
CA TYR A 545 -54.39 -3.67 0.71
C TYR A 545 -55.04 -4.91 1.35
N PHE A 546 -54.65 -5.28 2.57
CA PHE A 546 -55.16 -6.48 3.26
C PHE A 546 -55.89 -6.13 4.59
N PRO A 547 -57.02 -5.40 4.55
CA PRO A 547 -57.69 -4.91 5.77
C PRO A 547 -58.31 -6.03 6.62
N LYS A 548 -58.72 -7.15 6.01
CA LYS A 548 -59.25 -8.32 6.74
C LYS A 548 -58.16 -9.01 7.55
N MET A 549 -56.99 -9.22 6.93
CA MET A 549 -55.83 -9.79 7.61
C MET A 549 -55.34 -8.87 8.72
N GLU A 550 -55.31 -7.55 8.47
CA GLU A 550 -54.92 -6.57 9.49
C GLU A 550 -55.81 -6.65 10.74
N LYS A 551 -57.13 -6.73 10.58
CA LYS A 551 -58.05 -6.88 11.72
C LYS A 551 -57.75 -8.13 12.54
N ARG A 552 -57.47 -9.27 11.89
CA ARG A 552 -57.13 -10.54 12.56
C ARG A 552 -55.81 -10.41 13.34
N ARG A 553 -54.82 -9.76 12.75
CA ARG A 553 -53.49 -9.53 13.37
C ARG A 553 -53.57 -8.61 14.58
N VAL A 554 -54.32 -7.51 14.48
CA VAL A 554 -54.56 -6.59 15.60
C VAL A 554 -55.31 -7.29 16.73
N LEU A 555 -56.31 -8.12 16.41
CA LEU A 555 -57.05 -8.88 17.43
C LEU A 555 -56.16 -9.92 18.12
N HIS A 556 -55.33 -10.62 17.35
CA HIS A 556 -54.35 -11.57 17.89
C HIS A 556 -53.39 -10.88 18.84
N LEU A 557 -52.77 -9.77 18.41
CA LEU A 557 -51.86 -8.97 19.22
C LEU A 557 -52.52 -8.50 20.52
N TYR A 558 -53.75 -7.97 20.42
CA TYR A 558 -54.51 -7.50 21.57
C TYR A 558 -54.82 -8.63 22.56
N ASN A 559 -55.26 -9.80 22.08
CA ASN A 559 -55.57 -10.95 22.94
C ASN A 559 -54.31 -11.59 23.53
N GLU A 560 -53.21 -11.65 22.77
CA GLU A 560 -51.92 -12.10 23.27
C GLU A 560 -51.43 -11.20 24.40
N TRP A 561 -51.52 -9.89 24.24
CA TRP A 561 -51.14 -8.93 25.27
C TRP A 561 -52.04 -8.95 26.49
N LEU A 562 -53.34 -9.14 26.31
CA LEU A 562 -54.25 -9.36 27.44
C LEU A 562 -53.87 -10.61 28.23
N ARG A 563 -53.55 -11.72 27.56
CA ARG A 563 -53.05 -12.94 28.20
C ARG A 563 -51.75 -12.67 28.94
N ARG A 564 -50.78 -12.02 28.29
CA ARG A 564 -49.51 -11.61 28.92
C ARG A 564 -49.72 -10.74 30.16
N ARG A 565 -50.72 -9.85 30.21
CA ARG A 565 -51.06 -9.06 31.40
C ARG A 565 -51.72 -9.88 32.50
N LYS A 566 -52.62 -10.80 32.14
CA LYS A 566 -53.28 -11.70 33.10
C LYS A 566 -52.27 -12.65 33.74
N ASP A 567 -51.39 -13.20 32.91
CA ASP A 567 -50.36 -14.16 33.31
C ASP A 567 -49.04 -13.47 33.70
N PHE A 568 -48.99 -12.13 33.73
CA PHE A 568 -47.76 -11.36 33.94
C PHE A 568 -47.07 -11.76 35.24
N LEU A 569 -47.86 -11.84 36.32
CA LEU A 569 -47.37 -12.26 37.62
C LEU A 569 -46.87 -13.70 37.56
N ASN A 570 -47.64 -14.63 37.00
CA ASN A 570 -47.26 -16.04 36.90
C ASN A 570 -45.96 -16.25 36.08
N ILE A 571 -45.82 -15.55 34.96
CA ILE A 571 -44.64 -15.61 34.09
C ILE A 571 -43.41 -14.99 34.78
N LYS A 572 -43.57 -13.84 35.45
CA LYS A 572 -42.44 -13.12 36.08
C LYS A 572 -42.12 -13.61 37.49
N ARG A 573 -43.02 -14.32 38.18
CA ARG A 573 -42.87 -14.75 39.59
C ARG A 573 -41.60 -15.56 39.81
N LYS A 574 -41.27 -16.51 38.92
CA LYS A 574 -40.02 -17.29 39.01
C LYS A 574 -38.78 -16.40 38.96
N SER A 575 -38.73 -15.42 38.04
CA SER A 575 -37.63 -14.46 37.94
C SER A 575 -37.58 -13.51 39.14
N ILE A 576 -38.74 -13.08 39.66
CA ILE A 576 -38.84 -12.20 40.83
C ILE A 576 -38.30 -12.93 42.07
N ILE A 577 -38.69 -14.19 42.29
CA ILE A 577 -38.22 -15.02 43.41
C ILE A 577 -36.72 -15.26 43.30
N ILE A 578 -36.19 -15.61 42.12
CA ILE A 578 -34.74 -15.81 41.92
C ILE A 578 -33.97 -14.52 42.20
N ASN A 579 -34.43 -13.38 41.70
CA ASN A 579 -33.76 -12.10 41.93
C ASN A 579 -33.82 -11.69 43.41
N ALA A 580 -34.94 -11.94 44.09
CA ALA A 580 -35.06 -11.74 45.53
C ALA A 580 -34.09 -12.65 46.32
N ARG A 581 -33.96 -13.93 45.94
CA ARG A 581 -32.99 -14.86 46.54
C ARG A 581 -31.55 -14.46 46.28
N LYS A 582 -31.20 -14.06 45.06
CA LYS A 582 -29.85 -13.55 44.72
C LYS A 582 -29.51 -12.31 45.55
N ARG A 583 -30.47 -11.39 45.70
CA ARG A 583 -30.30 -10.21 46.54
C ARG A 583 -30.11 -10.58 48.01
N ARG A 584 -30.92 -11.50 48.54
CA ARG A 584 -30.77 -12.04 49.89
C ARG A 584 -29.41 -12.69 50.10
N SER A 585 -28.95 -13.51 49.16
CA SER A 585 -27.62 -14.13 49.19
C SER A 585 -26.50 -13.08 49.15
N PHE A 586 -26.64 -12.02 48.36
CA PHE A 586 -25.69 -10.90 48.36
C PHE A 586 -25.65 -10.19 49.72
N ILE A 587 -26.80 -9.82 50.30
CA ILE A 587 -26.88 -9.18 51.62
C ILE A 587 -26.21 -10.06 52.69
N ASN A 588 -26.49 -11.37 52.66
CA ASN A 588 -25.94 -12.31 53.65
C ASN A 588 -24.45 -12.66 53.43
N SER A 589 -23.91 -12.34 52.25
CA SER A 589 -22.49 -12.55 51.93
C SER A 589 -21.59 -11.51 52.60
N TRP A 590 -20.29 -11.81 52.73
CA TRP A 590 -19.30 -10.88 53.27
C TRP A 590 -19.29 -9.50 52.56
N PRO A 591 -19.38 -9.40 51.21
CA PRO A 591 -19.57 -8.12 50.53
C PRO A 591 -20.84 -7.38 50.96
N GLY A 592 -21.98 -8.06 51.10
CA GLY A 592 -23.24 -7.42 51.52
C GLY A 592 -23.15 -6.80 52.92
N LYS A 593 -22.61 -7.55 53.87
CA LYS A 593 -22.34 -7.07 55.25
C LYS A 593 -21.36 -5.89 55.27
N LEU A 594 -20.38 -5.88 54.38
CA LEU A 594 -19.42 -4.79 54.22
C LEU A 594 -20.11 -3.50 53.71
N PHE A 595 -21.00 -3.62 52.72
CA PHE A 595 -21.80 -2.51 52.18
C PHE A 595 -22.79 -1.95 53.21
N GLU A 596 -23.28 -2.79 54.13
CA GLU A 596 -24.14 -2.36 55.23
C GLU A 596 -23.39 -1.53 56.28
N LYS A 597 -22.16 -1.96 56.63
CA LYS A 597 -21.27 -1.33 57.62
C LYS A 597 -20.74 0.03 57.16
N PHE A 598 -20.39 0.17 55.89
CA PHE A 598 -19.82 1.41 55.34
C PHE A 598 -20.85 2.19 54.50
N LYS A 599 -21.42 3.24 55.09
CA LYS A 599 -22.49 4.06 54.47
C LYS A 599 -22.13 4.63 53.08
N TRP A 600 -20.86 4.91 52.79
CA TRP A 600 -20.41 5.43 51.49
C TRP A 600 -20.48 4.38 50.37
N LEU A 601 -20.32 3.08 50.67
CA LEU A 601 -20.45 2.00 49.69
C LEU A 601 -21.90 1.82 49.19
N ARG A 602 -22.90 2.30 49.94
CA ARG A 602 -24.32 2.32 49.51
C ARG A 602 -24.56 3.22 48.29
N LEU A 603 -23.67 4.15 47.97
CA LEU A 603 -23.77 4.96 46.73
C LEU A 603 -23.60 4.11 45.46
N PHE A 604 -22.89 3.00 45.56
CA PHE A 604 -22.66 2.06 44.45
C PHE A 604 -23.71 0.96 44.37
N ASP A 605 -24.42 0.65 45.47
CA ASP A 605 -25.48 -0.36 45.53
C ASP A 605 -26.87 0.25 45.28
N LYS A 606 -27.13 0.63 44.03
CA LYS A 606 -28.46 1.12 43.63
C LYS A 606 -29.43 -0.05 43.57
N ARG A 607 -30.41 -0.09 44.48
CA ARG A 607 -31.50 -1.08 44.42
C ARG A 607 -32.41 -0.78 43.24
N HIS A 608 -33.00 -1.82 42.68
CA HIS A 608 -33.90 -1.74 41.55
C HIS A 608 -35.21 -2.45 41.86
N CYS A 609 -36.30 -2.00 41.27
CA CYS A 609 -37.59 -2.63 41.38
C CYS A 609 -37.54 -4.07 40.85
N VAL A 610 -37.92 -5.05 41.67
CA VAL A 610 -37.83 -6.48 41.30
C VAL A 610 -38.69 -6.88 40.09
N VAL A 611 -39.73 -6.08 39.80
CA VAL A 611 -40.68 -6.32 38.69
C VAL A 611 -40.24 -5.66 37.36
N CYS A 612 -39.97 -4.36 37.34
CA CYS A 612 -39.65 -3.61 36.13
C CYS A 612 -38.18 -3.19 35.99
N ASN A 613 -37.35 -3.44 37.00
CA ASN A 613 -35.95 -3.04 37.09
C ASN A 613 -35.71 -1.51 37.05
N ASP A 614 -36.73 -0.69 37.32
CA ASP A 614 -36.55 0.76 37.53
C ASP A 614 -35.71 1.02 38.79
N LYS A 615 -34.88 2.06 38.78
CA LYS A 615 -34.07 2.48 39.95
C LYS A 615 -34.97 2.80 41.16
N GLU A 616 -34.48 2.47 42.36
CA GLU A 616 -35.10 2.88 43.62
C GLU A 616 -35.26 4.40 43.68
N THR A 617 -36.45 4.84 44.08
CA THR A 617 -36.78 6.24 44.32
C THR A 617 -37.35 6.38 45.72
N LYS A 618 -37.45 7.60 46.26
CA LYS A 618 -38.05 7.83 47.59
C LYS A 618 -39.50 7.33 47.69
N GLU A 619 -40.19 7.20 46.56
CA GLU A 619 -41.57 6.72 46.46
C GLU A 619 -41.70 5.20 46.27
N SER A 620 -40.57 4.48 46.23
CA SER A 620 -40.59 3.02 46.09
C SER A 620 -41.02 2.34 47.38
N TYR A 621 -41.76 1.24 47.23
CA TYR A 621 -42.22 0.42 48.34
C TYR A 621 -41.20 -0.68 48.62
N ILE A 622 -40.76 -0.78 49.87
CA ILE A 622 -39.87 -1.83 50.35
C ILE A 622 -40.72 -2.83 51.14
N CYS A 623 -40.59 -4.12 50.81
CA CYS A 623 -41.30 -5.17 51.54
C CYS A 623 -40.87 -5.19 53.02
N LYS A 624 -41.85 -5.15 53.93
CA LYS A 624 -41.64 -5.13 55.39
C LYS A 624 -41.45 -6.52 56.02
N THR A 625 -41.60 -7.59 55.25
CA THR A 625 -41.40 -8.95 55.75
C THR A 625 -39.92 -9.14 56.10
N PRO A 626 -39.60 -9.67 57.30
CA PRO A 626 -38.23 -10.03 57.66
C PRO A 626 -37.58 -10.85 56.54
N ASP A 627 -36.32 -10.57 56.24
CA ASP A 627 -35.50 -11.25 55.21
C ASP A 627 -35.87 -11.02 53.74
N CYS A 628 -36.95 -10.30 53.38
CA CYS A 628 -37.32 -10.12 51.97
C CYS A 628 -36.63 -8.91 51.32
N GLU A 629 -36.70 -7.73 51.96
CA GLU A 629 -36.15 -6.43 51.51
C GLU A 629 -36.33 -6.10 50.01
N THR A 630 -37.32 -6.69 49.35
CA THR A 630 -37.55 -6.47 47.92
C THR A 630 -38.12 -5.08 47.68
N VAL A 631 -37.57 -4.40 46.67
CA VAL A 631 -37.99 -3.07 46.26
C VAL A 631 -39.01 -3.19 45.13
N TYR A 632 -40.10 -2.44 45.22
CA TYR A 632 -41.11 -2.27 44.19
C TYR A 632 -41.28 -0.78 43.86
N CYS A 633 -41.29 -0.40 42.58
CA CYS A 633 -41.72 0.95 42.24
C CYS A 633 -43.21 1.11 42.54
N GLN A 634 -43.68 2.34 42.80
CA GLN A 634 -45.05 2.61 43.21
C GLN A 634 -46.11 2.03 42.24
N ILE A 635 -45.82 2.05 40.94
CA ILE A 635 -46.69 1.51 39.89
C ILE A 635 -46.75 -0.01 39.98
N CYS A 636 -45.59 -0.67 40.06
CA CYS A 636 -45.52 -2.12 40.16
C CYS A 636 -46.14 -2.63 41.47
N TRP A 637 -46.00 -1.89 42.58
CA TRP A 637 -46.63 -2.24 43.86
C TRP A 637 -48.16 -2.26 43.77
N LYS A 638 -48.74 -1.27 43.09
CA LYS A 638 -50.19 -1.24 42.80
C LYS A 638 -50.60 -2.38 41.87
N ASP A 639 -49.79 -2.67 40.85
CA ASP A 639 -50.06 -3.74 39.87
C ASP A 639 -50.09 -5.14 40.49
N VAL A 640 -49.29 -5.38 41.54
CA VAL A 640 -49.26 -6.66 42.27
C VAL A 640 -50.28 -6.72 43.42
N LYS A 641 -51.34 -5.88 43.35
CA LYS A 641 -52.39 -5.76 44.36
C LYS A 641 -51.87 -5.43 45.78
N ARG A 642 -50.72 -4.74 45.88
CA ARG A 642 -50.05 -4.43 47.15
C ARG A 642 -49.65 -5.67 47.98
N CYS A 643 -49.37 -6.77 47.29
CA CYS A 643 -48.92 -8.01 47.89
C CYS A 643 -47.50 -8.34 47.41
N CYS A 644 -46.61 -8.73 48.32
CA CYS A 644 -45.24 -9.08 47.96
C CYS A 644 -45.20 -10.46 47.28
N VAL A 645 -44.96 -10.45 45.97
CA VAL A 645 -44.91 -11.67 45.13
C VAL A 645 -43.80 -12.64 45.58
N ALA A 646 -42.75 -12.14 46.22
CA ALA A 646 -41.67 -12.97 46.76
C ALA A 646 -42.04 -13.65 48.10
N CYS A 647 -43.02 -13.12 48.83
CA CYS A 647 -43.44 -13.64 50.14
C CYS A 647 -44.72 -14.49 50.09
N LEU A 648 -45.58 -14.33 49.07
CA LEU A 648 -46.83 -15.11 49.02
C LEU A 648 -46.60 -16.57 48.58
N PRO A 649 -47.33 -17.55 49.17
CA PRO A 649 -47.44 -18.93 48.69
C PRO A 649 -48.17 -19.03 47.34
N TYR A 650 -48.08 -20.17 46.65
CA TYR A 650 -48.63 -20.35 45.29
C TYR A 650 -50.16 -20.26 45.26
N ASP A 651 -50.83 -20.67 46.35
CA ASP A 651 -52.26 -21.02 46.34
C ASP A 651 -53.21 -19.85 46.66
N GLU A 652 -52.71 -18.68 47.06
CA GLU A 652 -53.52 -17.52 47.48
C GLU A 652 -53.70 -16.44 46.40
N PHE A 653 -53.11 -16.60 45.21
CA PHE A 653 -53.25 -15.64 44.11
C PHE A 653 -54.32 -16.10 43.09
N GLY A 654 -55.59 -16.02 43.52
CA GLY A 654 -56.79 -16.13 42.66
C GLY A 654 -57.19 -14.81 42.01
#